data_AF-A0A8C7PE94-F1
#
_entry.id   AF-A0A8C7PE94-F1
#
_cell.length_a   1.000
_cell.length_b   1.000
_cell.length_c   1.000
_cell.angle_alpha   90.00
_cell.angle_beta   90.00
_cell.angle_gamma   90.00
#
_symmetry.space_group_name_H-M   'P 1'
#
loop_
_entity.id
_entity.type
_entity.pdbx_description
1 polymer ?
#
loop_
_entity_poly.entity_id
_entity_poly.type
_entity_poly.pdbx_seq_one_letter_code
_entity_poly.pdbx_strand_id
1 'polypeptide(L)'
;MAEAHQAVAFQFTVTPEGIDLQLSHQALTEIYLSGLRSWKKKLIRLKNGVITGVYPASPSSWLFVVIAILATMYMRSDPSMGLIAKIQEHLPTLRCLQSLRIFTLLWFSLIFTMRMCLKQLLSYHRWMFEQRGKMSNTTKVWALVRIFSGRQPLLYSYQGSLPNQPVPAVKDTVKRYLESVRPLMTPDEFERMTSLATQFESSLGNRLQWYLKLKALWASNYVSDWWEEYIYLRGRSPIMVNSNYYGMDFLYVTPTPIQAARAGNTLHAFLMYRRKLNREELKPVSSTTGTVIPLCAAQCERMFNTTRTPGEETDTVQHWQDSDYVAVYHRGRYFRLRMYSSSRPLSPREIESQLQRILDDPSPPSPGEEKLGALTAGDRIPWAKARKEYFSLGVNKRSLDCIEKAAFFVTLDDDEQGMMGEDPAASLDRYAKSLLHGKCYDRWFDKSFSVVIYKNGKIGLNAEHSWADAPVVAHLWEYVLATDSFQLGYNEEGHCKGEVDASLPRPQRLSWDITPECQEQISQSLAVAQALADDVDFHVFSFRDFGKGMIKKCRISPDAYIQLALQLAYYRDRGMFCLTYEASMTRLFREGRTETVRSCSNESCAFIKALEGGEVGKVCRRLLRQASEKHQNLYKHAMTGAGIDRHLFCLYVVSKYLGVDSPFLKEVLSEPWHLSTSQTPVQQVELFDMVNHPEYVSCGGGFGPVADDGYGVSYTIMGENMMNFHISCKHSCPQTSSHKYGGQIRQALRDMLQLLCPDQREPSRTDQSQTKKDL
;
A
#
# COMPACT_ATOMS: atom_id res chain seq x y z
N MET A 1 -32.78 -22.65 -22.17
CA MET A 1 -31.74 -23.41 -22.91
C MET A 1 -31.44 -22.87 -24.33
N ALA A 2 -31.98 -21.72 -24.76
CA ALA A 2 -31.69 -21.15 -26.09
C ALA A 2 -30.51 -20.14 -26.10
N GLU A 3 -30.03 -19.69 -24.94
CA GLU A 3 -29.01 -18.62 -24.84
C GLU A 3 -27.55 -19.11 -24.82
N ALA A 4 -27.33 -20.43 -24.75
CA ALA A 4 -25.97 -20.99 -24.79
C ALA A 4 -25.37 -21.04 -26.21
N HIS A 5 -26.18 -20.83 -27.25
CA HIS A 5 -25.76 -21.03 -28.65
C HIS A 5 -24.98 -19.85 -29.26
N GLN A 6 -25.08 -18.63 -28.70
CA GLN A 6 -24.47 -17.43 -29.32
C GLN A 6 -23.00 -17.17 -28.91
N ALA A 7 -22.45 -17.93 -27.96
CA ALA A 7 -21.11 -17.66 -27.40
C ALA A 7 -20.10 -18.82 -27.55
N VAL A 8 -20.37 -19.80 -28.42
CA VAL A 8 -19.45 -20.94 -28.61
C VAL A 8 -18.67 -20.75 -29.91
N ALA A 9 -17.35 -20.60 -29.79
CA ALA A 9 -16.41 -20.55 -30.92
C ALA A 9 -16.44 -21.81 -31.81
N PHE A 10 -17.03 -22.89 -31.28
CA PHE A 10 -17.19 -24.20 -31.89
C PHE A 10 -18.62 -24.66 -31.62
N GLN A 11 -19.51 -24.63 -32.62
CA GLN A 11 -20.74 -25.41 -32.55
C GLN A 11 -20.46 -26.82 -33.08
N PHE A 12 -20.71 -27.82 -32.25
CA PHE A 12 -20.61 -29.23 -32.60
C PHE A 12 -22.02 -29.81 -32.57
N THR A 13 -22.53 -30.16 -33.73
CA THR A 13 -23.84 -30.81 -33.88
C THR A 13 -23.61 -32.17 -34.51
N VAL A 14 -23.94 -33.24 -33.76
CA VAL A 14 -23.91 -34.60 -34.29
C VAL A 14 -25.23 -34.83 -35.01
N THR A 15 -25.18 -34.92 -36.33
CA THR A 15 -26.33 -35.30 -37.16
C THR A 15 -26.19 -36.77 -37.57
N PRO A 16 -27.28 -37.45 -37.99
CA PRO A 16 -27.21 -38.83 -38.50
C PRO A 16 -26.28 -39.00 -39.71
N GLU A 17 -25.93 -37.90 -40.38
CA GLU A 17 -25.09 -37.87 -41.60
C GLU A 17 -23.62 -37.50 -41.29
N GLY A 18 -23.29 -37.12 -40.05
CA GLY A 18 -21.92 -36.79 -39.63
C GLY A 18 -21.82 -35.64 -38.63
N ILE A 19 -20.58 -35.25 -38.34
CA ILE A 19 -20.25 -34.12 -37.46
C ILE A 19 -20.31 -32.83 -38.28
N ASP A 20 -21.24 -31.93 -37.96
CA ASP A 20 -21.28 -30.57 -38.52
C ASP A 20 -20.57 -29.60 -37.56
N LEU A 21 -19.61 -28.84 -38.11
CA LEU A 21 -18.63 -28.05 -37.35
C LEU A 21 -18.67 -26.60 -37.86
N GLN A 22 -19.48 -25.76 -37.23
CA GLN A 22 -19.53 -24.33 -37.56
C GLN A 22 -18.46 -23.57 -36.77
N LEU A 23 -17.44 -23.11 -37.50
CA LEU A 23 -16.33 -22.29 -36.99
C LEU A 23 -16.62 -20.80 -37.21
N SER A 24 -16.76 -20.04 -36.12
CA SER A 24 -16.86 -18.59 -36.21
C SER A 24 -15.48 -17.99 -36.53
N HIS A 25 -15.33 -17.43 -37.74
CA HIS A 25 -14.09 -16.74 -38.14
C HIS A 25 -13.70 -15.63 -37.15
N GLN A 26 -14.67 -14.86 -36.64
CA GLN A 26 -14.43 -13.82 -35.64
C GLN A 26 -13.87 -14.40 -34.33
N ALA A 27 -14.41 -15.54 -33.88
CA ALA A 27 -13.91 -16.21 -32.68
C ALA A 27 -12.48 -16.75 -32.87
N LEU A 28 -12.16 -17.31 -34.03
CA LEU A 28 -10.79 -17.73 -34.38
C LEU A 28 -9.81 -16.55 -34.42
N THR A 29 -10.22 -15.41 -35.00
CA THR A 29 -9.42 -14.18 -35.00
C THR A 29 -9.16 -13.70 -33.57
N GLU A 30 -10.16 -13.69 -32.69
CA GLU A 30 -9.97 -13.30 -31.29
C GLU A 30 -9.09 -14.29 -30.51
N ILE A 31 -9.20 -15.60 -30.76
CA ILE A 31 -8.29 -16.60 -30.19
C ILE A 31 -6.85 -16.34 -30.66
N TYR A 32 -6.64 -16.09 -31.96
CA TYR A 32 -5.33 -15.77 -32.53
C TYR A 32 -4.74 -14.49 -31.93
N LEU A 33 -5.52 -13.40 -31.87
CA LEU A 33 -5.10 -12.12 -31.30
C LEU A 33 -4.80 -12.23 -29.79
N SER A 34 -5.60 -13.01 -29.05
CA SER A 34 -5.36 -13.33 -27.65
C SER A 34 -4.06 -14.13 -27.47
N GLY A 35 -3.84 -15.13 -28.33
CA GLY A 35 -2.59 -15.90 -28.38
C GLY A 35 -1.38 -15.00 -28.62
N LEU A 36 -1.45 -14.11 -29.63
CA LEU A 36 -0.38 -13.16 -29.95
C LEU A 36 -0.11 -12.18 -28.81
N ARG A 37 -1.15 -11.70 -28.11
CA ARG A 37 -1.02 -10.87 -26.90
C ARG A 37 -0.30 -11.62 -25.78
N SER A 38 -0.69 -12.86 -25.53
CA SER A 38 -0.07 -13.72 -24.51
C SER A 38 1.41 -13.93 -24.82
N TRP A 39 1.75 -14.27 -26.07
CA TRP A 39 3.13 -14.40 -26.53
C TRP A 39 3.93 -13.10 -26.39
N LYS A 40 3.39 -11.96 -26.82
CA LYS A 40 4.04 -10.65 -26.68
C LYS A 40 4.32 -10.31 -25.22
N LYS A 41 3.36 -10.57 -24.32
CA LYS A 41 3.55 -10.39 -22.87
C LYS A 41 4.63 -11.31 -22.32
N LYS A 42 4.62 -12.60 -22.67
CA LYS A 42 5.66 -13.56 -22.27
C LYS A 42 7.05 -13.13 -22.74
N LEU A 43 7.18 -12.66 -23.98
CA LEU A 43 8.45 -12.14 -24.52
C LEU A 43 8.91 -10.87 -23.78
N ILE A 44 8.00 -9.95 -23.45
CA ILE A 44 8.35 -8.77 -22.65
C ILE A 44 8.80 -9.18 -21.25
N ARG A 45 8.09 -10.08 -20.57
CA ARG A 45 8.50 -10.59 -19.25
C ARG A 45 9.84 -11.31 -19.30
N LEU A 46 10.09 -12.12 -20.34
CA LEU A 46 11.38 -12.78 -20.55
C LEU A 46 12.49 -11.76 -20.76
N LYS A 47 12.28 -10.78 -21.65
CA LYS A 47 13.23 -9.68 -21.90
C LYS A 47 13.53 -8.92 -20.61
N ASN A 48 12.49 -8.52 -19.88
CA ASN A 48 12.63 -7.79 -18.62
C ASN A 48 13.36 -8.63 -17.58
N GLY A 49 13.02 -9.92 -17.44
CA GLY A 49 13.71 -10.86 -16.55
C GLY A 49 15.19 -11.00 -16.88
N VAL A 50 15.59 -10.96 -18.15
CA VAL A 50 17.00 -10.89 -18.54
C VAL A 50 17.63 -9.55 -18.15
N ILE A 51 16.96 -8.42 -18.44
CA ILE A 51 17.47 -7.08 -18.13
C ILE A 51 17.66 -6.87 -16.63
N THR A 52 16.65 -7.18 -15.82
CA THR A 52 16.71 -7.09 -14.35
C THR A 52 17.64 -8.15 -13.77
N GLY A 53 17.67 -9.35 -14.37
CA GLY A 53 18.53 -10.46 -13.98
C GLY A 53 20.03 -10.16 -14.11
N VAL A 54 20.44 -9.27 -15.02
CA VAL A 54 21.85 -8.90 -15.24
C VAL A 54 22.23 -7.53 -14.66
N TYR A 55 21.24 -6.81 -14.10
CA TYR A 55 21.44 -5.52 -13.44
C TYR A 55 22.38 -5.66 -12.22
N PRO A 56 23.33 -4.72 -11.97
CA PRO A 56 23.48 -3.37 -12.54
C PRO A 56 24.18 -3.25 -13.91
N ALA A 57 24.61 -4.37 -14.51
CA ALA A 57 25.12 -4.38 -15.86
C ALA A 57 23.97 -4.36 -16.89
N SER A 58 24.31 -4.29 -18.18
CA SER A 58 23.36 -4.38 -19.29
C SER A 58 23.63 -5.62 -20.14
N PRO A 59 22.62 -6.18 -20.84
CA PRO A 59 22.87 -7.25 -21.81
C PRO A 59 23.87 -6.83 -22.91
N SER A 60 23.94 -5.54 -23.24
CA SER A 60 24.94 -5.01 -24.18
C SER A 60 26.37 -5.09 -23.65
N SER A 61 26.60 -5.10 -22.33
CA SER A 61 27.96 -5.27 -21.78
C SER A 61 28.54 -6.64 -22.11
N TRP A 62 27.71 -7.67 -22.24
CA TRP A 62 28.14 -8.98 -22.74
C TRP A 62 28.66 -8.88 -24.17
N LEU A 63 27.97 -8.14 -25.05
CA LEU A 63 28.40 -7.94 -26.43
C LEU A 63 29.74 -7.20 -26.49
N PHE A 64 29.95 -6.19 -25.64
CA PHE A 64 31.26 -5.52 -25.54
C PHE A 64 32.37 -6.48 -25.11
N VAL A 65 32.11 -7.33 -24.11
CA VAL A 65 33.06 -8.37 -23.67
C VAL A 65 33.36 -9.32 -24.83
N VAL A 66 32.35 -9.83 -25.54
CA VAL A 66 32.52 -10.72 -26.69
C VAL A 66 33.30 -10.07 -27.84
N ILE A 67 32.97 -8.82 -28.22
CA ILE A 67 33.66 -8.10 -29.29
C ILE A 67 35.11 -7.83 -28.90
N ALA A 68 35.36 -7.34 -27.68
CA ALA A 68 36.71 -7.10 -27.19
C ALA A 68 37.57 -8.38 -27.25
N ILE A 69 36.96 -9.52 -26.93
CA ILE A 69 37.64 -10.82 -26.96
C ILE A 69 37.89 -11.31 -28.39
N LEU A 70 36.90 -11.22 -29.28
CA LEU A 70 37.09 -11.55 -30.69
C LEU A 70 38.17 -10.68 -31.31
N ALA A 71 38.22 -9.40 -30.96
CA ALA A 71 39.29 -8.49 -31.36
C ALA A 71 40.64 -8.92 -30.79
N THR A 72 40.76 -9.29 -29.51
CA THR A 72 42.04 -9.73 -28.91
C THR A 72 42.52 -11.07 -29.48
N MET A 73 41.60 -12.00 -29.77
CA MET A 73 41.91 -13.26 -30.43
C MET A 73 42.37 -13.04 -31.88
N TYR A 74 41.73 -12.12 -32.61
CA TYR A 74 42.12 -11.75 -33.97
C TYR A 74 43.49 -11.04 -34.00
N MET A 75 43.72 -10.12 -33.06
CA MET A 75 44.96 -9.35 -32.92
C MET A 75 46.10 -10.12 -32.24
N ARG A 76 45.90 -11.39 -31.85
CA ARG A 76 46.86 -12.23 -31.10
C ARG A 76 47.50 -11.51 -29.90
N SER A 77 46.72 -10.64 -29.27
CA SER A 77 47.15 -9.85 -28.12
C SER A 77 46.53 -10.49 -26.89
N ASP A 78 47.33 -10.82 -25.86
CA ASP A 78 46.81 -11.40 -24.62
C ASP A 78 46.61 -10.31 -23.55
N PRO A 79 45.39 -9.76 -23.39
CA PRO A 79 45.09 -8.77 -22.36
C PRO A 79 45.09 -9.36 -20.94
N SER A 80 45.12 -10.69 -20.79
CA SER A 80 45.06 -11.38 -19.50
C SER A 80 46.41 -11.54 -18.80
N MET A 81 47.48 -10.99 -19.38
CA MET A 81 48.87 -11.12 -18.91
C MET A 81 49.28 -12.59 -18.69
N GLY A 82 48.99 -13.48 -19.65
CA GLY A 82 49.43 -14.88 -19.65
C GLY A 82 48.46 -15.88 -19.00
N LEU A 83 47.31 -15.44 -18.48
CA LEU A 83 46.32 -16.33 -17.86
C LEU A 83 45.66 -17.25 -18.90
N ILE A 84 45.38 -16.72 -20.10
CA ILE A 84 44.78 -17.48 -21.21
C ILE A 84 45.75 -18.58 -21.71
N ALA A 85 47.05 -18.28 -21.80
CA ALA A 85 48.07 -19.26 -22.19
C ALA A 85 48.17 -20.42 -21.18
N LYS A 86 48.09 -20.11 -19.88
CA LYS A 86 48.14 -21.11 -18.79
C LYS A 86 46.90 -22.01 -18.72
N ILE A 87 45.73 -21.47 -19.08
CA ILE A 87 44.48 -22.24 -19.22
C ILE A 87 44.55 -23.14 -20.47
N GLN A 88 45.12 -22.66 -21.58
CA GLN A 88 45.32 -23.44 -22.81
C GLN A 88 46.26 -24.63 -22.63
N GLU A 89 47.28 -24.53 -21.76
CA GLU A 89 48.15 -25.67 -21.40
C GLU A 89 47.39 -26.84 -20.77
N HIS A 90 46.30 -26.56 -20.02
CA HIS A 90 45.50 -27.57 -19.33
C HIS A 90 44.22 -27.97 -20.08
N LEU A 91 43.82 -27.20 -21.10
CA LEU A 91 42.67 -27.45 -21.98
C LEU A 91 43.04 -27.17 -23.45
N PRO A 92 43.78 -28.09 -24.12
CA PRO A 92 44.37 -27.85 -25.44
C PRO A 92 43.36 -27.75 -26.60
N THR A 93 42.06 -27.98 -26.35
CA THR A 93 40.99 -27.93 -27.37
C THR A 93 40.01 -26.78 -27.15
N LEU A 94 40.52 -25.59 -26.76
CA LEU A 94 39.73 -24.36 -26.68
C LEU A 94 39.26 -23.89 -28.08
N ARG A 95 38.26 -24.57 -28.64
CA ARG A 95 37.47 -24.10 -29.79
C ARG A 95 36.74 -22.81 -29.39
N CYS A 96 36.45 -21.94 -30.35
CA CYS A 96 35.72 -20.66 -30.15
C CYS A 96 34.50 -20.78 -29.20
N LEU A 97 33.75 -21.88 -29.28
CA LEU A 97 32.61 -22.20 -28.42
C LEU A 97 32.96 -22.42 -26.93
N GLN A 98 34.12 -23.01 -26.62
CA GLN A 98 34.56 -23.22 -25.23
C GLN A 98 35.05 -21.90 -24.61
N SER A 99 35.75 -21.07 -25.40
CA SER A 99 36.14 -19.72 -24.99
C SER A 99 34.90 -18.89 -24.63
N LEU A 100 33.89 -18.89 -25.49
CA LEU A 100 32.63 -18.16 -25.26
C LEU A 100 31.93 -18.59 -23.95
N ARG A 101 31.96 -19.88 -23.58
CA ARG A 101 31.40 -20.38 -22.31
C ARG A 101 32.17 -19.83 -21.10
N ILE A 102 33.50 -19.92 -21.12
CA ILE A 102 34.35 -19.41 -20.02
C ILE A 102 34.12 -17.90 -19.83
N PHE A 103 34.05 -17.14 -20.92
CA PHE A 103 33.85 -15.68 -20.83
C PHE A 103 32.43 -15.29 -20.42
N THR A 104 31.43 -16.08 -20.81
CA THR A 104 30.07 -15.90 -20.31
C THR A 104 30.00 -16.16 -18.80
N LEU A 105 30.71 -17.18 -18.30
CA LEU A 105 30.84 -17.42 -16.85
C LEU A 105 31.57 -16.27 -16.14
N LEU A 106 32.64 -15.73 -16.72
CA LEU A 106 33.34 -14.56 -16.18
C LEU A 106 32.44 -13.32 -16.14
N TRP A 107 31.64 -13.10 -17.18
CA TRP A 107 30.66 -12.01 -17.23
C TRP A 107 29.59 -12.17 -16.14
N PHE A 108 29.05 -13.38 -15.96
CA PHE A 108 28.12 -13.66 -14.85
C PHE A 108 28.77 -13.47 -13.48
N SER A 109 30.03 -13.88 -13.31
CA SER A 109 30.80 -13.67 -12.08
C SER A 109 31.03 -12.18 -11.79
N LEU A 110 31.33 -11.38 -12.81
CA LEU A 110 31.44 -9.93 -12.70
C LEU A 110 30.11 -9.30 -12.28
N ILE A 111 28.99 -9.69 -12.91
CA ILE A 111 27.65 -9.20 -12.54
C ILE A 111 27.32 -9.58 -11.09
N PHE A 112 27.57 -10.83 -10.71
CA PHE A 112 27.35 -11.29 -9.35
C PHE A 112 28.17 -10.46 -8.35
N THR A 113 29.44 -10.20 -8.66
CA THR A 113 30.31 -9.36 -7.85
C THR A 113 29.78 -7.92 -7.75
N MET A 114 29.40 -7.30 -8.87
CA MET A 114 28.80 -5.96 -8.88
C MET A 114 27.52 -5.90 -8.05
N ARG A 115 26.67 -6.92 -8.15
CA ARG A 115 25.43 -7.04 -7.35
C ARG A 115 25.73 -7.17 -5.87
N MET A 116 26.71 -8.00 -5.49
CA MET A 116 27.12 -8.13 -4.09
C MET A 116 27.73 -6.83 -3.56
N CYS A 117 28.56 -6.14 -4.35
CA CYS A 117 29.07 -4.81 -4.00
C CYS A 117 27.93 -3.81 -3.80
N LEU A 118 26.97 -3.74 -4.72
CA LEU A 118 25.81 -2.86 -4.60
C LEU A 118 24.96 -3.22 -3.36
N LYS A 119 24.76 -4.50 -3.07
CA LYS A 119 24.07 -4.97 -1.86
C LYS A 119 24.77 -4.54 -0.58
N GLN A 120 26.09 -4.67 -0.51
CA GLN A 120 26.88 -4.19 0.63
C GLN A 120 26.80 -2.66 0.78
N LEU A 121 26.88 -1.91 -0.32
CA LEU A 121 26.71 -0.45 -0.30
C LEU A 121 25.31 -0.06 0.19
N LEU A 122 24.26 -0.71 -0.30
CA LEU A 122 22.88 -0.46 0.13
C LEU A 122 22.62 -0.93 1.57
N SER A 123 23.45 -1.81 2.14
CA SER A 123 23.36 -2.23 3.55
C SER A 123 23.86 -1.15 4.52
N TYR A 124 24.61 -0.16 4.04
CA TYR A 124 25.12 0.94 4.84
C TYR A 124 24.06 2.03 5.05
N HIS A 125 23.61 2.18 6.30
CA HIS A 125 22.55 3.13 6.67
C HIS A 125 23.01 4.26 7.61
N ARG A 126 24.30 4.32 7.98
CA ARG A 126 24.79 5.33 8.95
C ARG A 126 24.62 6.77 8.47
N TRP A 127 24.57 6.98 7.15
CA TRP A 127 24.28 8.27 6.54
C TRP A 127 22.95 8.89 7.02
N MET A 128 21.96 8.09 7.46
CA MET A 128 20.69 8.58 8.01
C MET A 128 20.83 9.21 9.40
N PHE A 129 21.84 8.78 10.17
CA PHE A 129 22.09 9.22 11.54
C PHE A 129 23.06 10.42 11.59
N GLU A 130 23.74 10.73 10.48
CA GLU A 130 24.63 11.88 10.39
C GLU A 130 23.86 13.21 10.26
N GLN A 131 24.40 14.26 10.87
CA GLN A 131 23.82 15.60 10.76
C GLN A 131 24.07 16.17 9.35
N ARG A 132 23.07 16.87 8.80
CA ARG A 132 23.21 17.57 7.51
C ARG A 132 24.40 18.53 7.55
N GLY A 133 25.28 18.43 6.55
CA GLY A 133 26.50 19.24 6.44
C GLY A 133 27.74 18.68 7.13
N LYS A 134 27.62 17.61 7.93
CA LYS A 134 28.75 16.95 8.61
C LYS A 134 28.82 15.47 8.23
N MET A 135 29.14 15.19 6.96
CA MET A 135 29.28 13.80 6.49
C MET A 135 30.64 13.22 6.89
N SER A 136 30.62 12.00 7.44
CA SER A 136 31.85 11.25 7.71
C SER A 136 32.60 10.92 6.42
N ASN A 137 33.91 10.68 6.52
CA ASN A 137 34.68 10.20 5.36
C ASN A 137 34.14 8.86 4.83
N THR A 138 33.60 8.02 5.72
CA THR A 138 32.94 6.76 5.31
C THR A 138 31.69 7.01 4.47
N THR A 139 30.85 7.97 4.84
CA THR A 139 29.65 8.34 4.07
C THR A 139 30.00 8.99 2.74
N LYS A 140 31.08 9.79 2.69
CA LYS A 140 31.59 10.37 1.44
C LYS A 140 32.05 9.27 0.45
N VAL A 141 32.76 8.25 0.93
CA VAL A 141 33.14 7.09 0.09
C VAL A 141 31.92 6.29 -0.32
N TRP A 142 30.97 6.04 0.60
CA TRP A 142 29.72 5.36 0.29
C TRP A 142 28.89 6.07 -0.80
N ALA A 143 28.96 7.41 -0.90
CA ALA A 143 28.26 8.17 -1.94
C ALA A 143 28.64 7.76 -3.39
N LEU A 144 29.75 7.02 -3.57
CA LEU A 144 30.11 6.35 -4.82
C LEU A 144 29.11 5.25 -5.23
N VAL A 145 28.14 4.86 -4.38
CA VAL A 145 27.03 3.95 -4.72
C VAL A 145 26.30 4.35 -6.01
N ARG A 146 26.27 5.65 -6.32
CA ARG A 146 25.72 6.17 -7.57
C ARG A 146 26.40 5.61 -8.83
N ILE A 147 27.71 5.35 -8.77
CA ILE A 147 28.48 4.77 -9.88
C ILE A 147 28.04 3.33 -10.15
N PHE A 148 27.72 2.58 -9.09
CA PHE A 148 27.31 1.18 -9.18
C PHE A 148 25.82 0.99 -9.48
N SER A 149 25.04 2.07 -9.51
CA SER A 149 23.58 2.03 -9.59
C SER A 149 23.04 2.02 -11.03
N GLY A 150 23.79 1.50 -12.00
CA GLY A 150 23.36 1.31 -13.40
C GLY A 150 22.83 2.58 -14.10
N ARG A 151 22.32 2.41 -15.33
CA ARG A 151 21.59 3.48 -16.06
C ARG A 151 20.21 2.95 -16.44
N GLN A 152 19.16 3.77 -16.29
CA GLN A 152 17.78 3.44 -16.68
C GLN A 152 17.24 2.12 -16.04
N PRO A 153 17.14 2.05 -14.70
CA PRO A 153 16.60 0.86 -14.04
C PRO A 153 15.11 0.67 -14.36
N LEU A 154 14.70 -0.58 -14.61
CA LEU A 154 13.30 -1.01 -14.59
C LEU A 154 12.81 -1.12 -13.14
N LEU A 155 11.50 -1.18 -12.94
CA LEU A 155 10.87 -1.22 -11.61
C LEU A 155 11.54 -2.25 -10.65
N TYR A 156 11.86 -3.44 -11.16
CA TYR A 156 12.42 -4.53 -10.36
C TYR A 156 13.94 -4.69 -10.47
N SER A 157 14.65 -3.79 -11.17
CA SER A 157 16.10 -3.89 -11.38
C SER A 157 16.91 -4.00 -10.08
N TYR A 158 16.52 -3.28 -9.03
CA TYR A 158 17.25 -3.29 -7.76
C TYR A 158 16.90 -4.46 -6.83
N GLN A 159 15.84 -5.25 -7.11
CA GLN A 159 15.35 -6.27 -6.17
C GLN A 159 16.40 -7.33 -5.80
N GLY A 160 17.23 -7.73 -6.77
CA GLY A 160 18.34 -8.66 -6.53
C GLY A 160 19.50 -8.06 -5.74
N SER A 161 19.59 -6.73 -5.66
CA SER A 161 20.67 -5.98 -5.00
C SER A 161 20.24 -5.41 -3.65
N LEU A 162 18.95 -5.43 -3.31
CA LEU A 162 18.49 -4.93 -2.00
C LEU A 162 19.03 -5.81 -0.85
N PRO A 163 19.38 -5.20 0.29
CA PRO A 163 19.80 -5.93 1.48
C PRO A 163 18.65 -6.75 2.06
N ASN A 164 18.98 -7.85 2.74
CA ASN A 164 18.00 -8.55 3.57
C ASN A 164 17.80 -7.75 4.87
N GLN A 165 16.61 -7.82 5.46
CA GLN A 165 16.34 -7.12 6.72
C GLN A 165 17.20 -7.71 7.86
N PRO A 166 17.93 -6.87 8.63
CA PRO A 166 18.80 -7.35 9.69
C PRO A 166 18.00 -7.86 10.90
N VAL A 167 18.54 -8.86 11.59
CA VAL A 167 18.00 -9.33 12.87
C VAL A 167 18.71 -8.57 14.01
N PRO A 168 18.00 -7.72 14.78
CA PRO A 168 18.61 -6.97 15.89
C PRO A 168 19.12 -7.90 17.00
N ALA A 169 20.02 -7.40 17.85
CA ALA A 169 20.38 -8.13 19.06
C ALA A 169 19.21 -8.12 20.07
N VAL A 170 19.02 -9.23 20.79
CA VAL A 170 17.98 -9.34 21.84
C VAL A 170 18.18 -8.27 22.91
N LYS A 171 19.42 -8.10 23.40
CA LYS A 171 19.81 -7.07 24.36
C LYS A 171 19.41 -5.66 23.93
N ASP A 172 19.71 -5.27 22.70
CA ASP A 172 19.37 -3.94 22.17
C ASP A 172 17.85 -3.77 22.06
N THR A 173 17.13 -4.83 21.73
CA THR A 173 15.67 -4.84 21.61
C THR A 173 15.02 -4.70 22.98
N VAL A 174 15.44 -5.49 23.96
CA VAL A 174 14.98 -5.44 25.36
C VAL A 174 15.26 -4.08 25.98
N LYS A 175 16.47 -3.54 25.80
CA LYS A 175 16.82 -2.20 26.30
C LYS A 175 15.87 -1.13 25.74
N ARG A 176 15.66 -1.11 24.43
CA ARG A 176 14.79 -0.12 23.78
C ARG A 176 13.31 -0.32 24.13
N TYR A 177 12.87 -1.57 24.30
CA TYR A 177 11.55 -1.87 24.80
C TYR A 177 11.34 -1.26 26.20
N LEU A 178 12.23 -1.53 27.15
CA LEU A 178 12.17 -0.97 28.50
C LEU A 178 12.19 0.57 28.49
N GLU A 179 13.05 1.18 27.67
CA GLU A 179 13.03 2.64 27.49
C GLU A 179 11.66 3.16 26.99
N SER A 180 11.00 2.41 26.10
CA SER A 180 9.72 2.81 25.49
C SER A 180 8.52 2.68 26.43
N VAL A 181 8.52 1.69 27.34
CA VAL A 181 7.39 1.45 28.26
C VAL A 181 7.54 2.16 29.60
N ARG A 182 8.74 2.69 29.92
CA ARG A 182 8.97 3.46 31.14
C ARG A 182 7.95 4.57 31.41
N PRO A 183 7.50 5.40 30.44
CA PRO A 183 6.52 6.44 30.73
C PRO A 183 5.08 5.92 30.85
N LEU A 184 4.83 4.65 30.53
CA LEU A 184 3.50 4.02 30.50
C LEU A 184 3.19 3.19 31.75
N MET A 185 4.20 2.93 32.58
CA MET A 185 4.11 2.03 33.74
C MET A 185 4.39 2.77 35.04
N THR A 186 3.76 2.29 36.12
CA THR A 186 4.15 2.67 37.49
C THR A 186 5.55 2.13 37.83
N PRO A 187 6.21 2.65 38.90
CA PRO A 187 7.52 2.14 39.32
C PRO A 187 7.56 0.63 39.56
N ASP A 188 6.54 0.08 40.23
CA ASP A 188 6.46 -1.34 40.60
C ASP A 188 6.23 -2.23 39.36
N GLU A 189 5.34 -1.81 38.45
CA GLU A 189 5.12 -2.50 37.17
C GLU A 189 6.38 -2.51 36.31
N PHE A 190 7.10 -1.38 36.27
CA PHE A 190 8.33 -1.27 35.52
C PHE A 190 9.45 -2.15 36.09
N GLU A 191 9.56 -2.26 37.42
CA GLU A 191 10.52 -3.16 38.07
C GLU A 191 10.21 -4.62 37.71
N ARG A 192 8.94 -5.04 37.83
CA ARG A 192 8.49 -6.38 37.43
C ARG A 192 8.79 -6.67 35.95
N MET A 193 8.47 -5.74 35.06
CA MET A 193 8.73 -5.86 33.63
C MET A 193 10.23 -5.94 33.34
N THR A 194 11.05 -5.17 34.06
CA THR A 194 12.52 -5.24 33.96
C THR A 194 13.05 -6.60 34.37
N SER A 195 12.52 -7.19 35.45
CA SER A 195 12.88 -8.56 35.86
C SER A 195 12.52 -9.59 34.78
N LEU A 196 11.30 -9.53 34.23
CA LEU A 196 10.85 -10.43 33.16
C LEU A 196 11.72 -10.30 31.90
N ALA A 197 12.02 -9.07 31.49
CA ALA A 197 12.81 -8.79 30.31
C ALA A 197 14.27 -9.26 30.47
N THR A 198 14.86 -9.05 31.66
CA THR A 198 16.22 -9.50 31.98
C THR A 198 16.31 -11.03 32.03
N GLN A 199 15.30 -11.69 32.61
CA GLN A 199 15.22 -13.15 32.60
C GLN A 199 15.09 -13.68 31.16
N PHE A 200 14.26 -13.04 30.33
CA PHE A 200 14.12 -13.40 28.92
C PHE A 200 15.44 -13.24 28.15
N GLU A 201 16.13 -12.11 28.30
CA GLU A 201 17.43 -11.86 27.64
C GLU A 201 18.49 -12.89 28.02
N SER A 202 18.59 -13.24 29.31
CA SER A 202 19.62 -14.16 29.82
C SER A 202 19.33 -15.64 29.52
N SER A 203 18.08 -16.01 29.25
CA SER A 203 17.67 -17.40 29.05
C SER A 203 17.11 -17.66 27.64
N LEU A 204 15.78 -17.64 27.50
CA LEU A 204 15.04 -18.06 26.32
C LEU A 204 15.35 -17.22 25.08
N GLY A 205 15.58 -15.91 25.25
CA GLY A 205 15.81 -14.97 24.15
C GLY A 205 16.95 -15.40 23.23
N ASN A 206 18.09 -15.85 23.78
CA ASN A 206 19.23 -16.32 22.98
C ASN A 206 18.93 -17.58 22.17
N ARG A 207 18.12 -18.49 22.73
CA ARG A 207 17.69 -19.71 22.03
C ARG A 207 16.77 -19.36 20.86
N LEU A 208 15.77 -18.50 21.07
CA LEU A 208 14.85 -18.05 20.02
C LEU A 208 15.59 -17.26 18.93
N GLN A 209 16.54 -16.41 19.33
CA GLN A 209 17.39 -15.62 18.42
C GLN A 209 18.17 -16.50 17.44
N TRP A 210 18.63 -17.67 17.89
CA TRP A 210 19.38 -18.59 17.03
C TRP A 210 18.54 -19.09 15.85
N TYR A 211 17.29 -19.51 16.10
CA TYR A 211 16.35 -19.92 15.05
C TYR A 211 15.98 -18.75 14.13
N LEU A 212 15.84 -17.54 14.69
CA LEU A 212 15.53 -16.36 13.90
C LEU A 212 16.67 -15.98 12.95
N LYS A 213 17.93 -16.05 13.43
CA LYS A 213 19.12 -15.91 12.58
C LYS A 213 19.18 -16.98 11.50
N LEU A 214 18.85 -18.23 11.82
CA LEU A 214 18.73 -19.29 10.84
C LEU A 214 17.70 -18.93 9.77
N LYS A 215 16.48 -18.50 10.14
CA LYS A 215 15.47 -18.05 9.17
C LYS A 215 16.00 -16.90 8.30
N ALA A 216 16.69 -15.92 8.87
CA ALA A 216 17.24 -14.79 8.12
C ALA A 216 18.34 -15.15 7.11
N LEU A 217 19.02 -16.31 7.28
CA LEU A 217 19.98 -16.83 6.31
C LEU A 217 19.30 -17.44 5.08
N TRP A 218 18.12 -18.04 5.24
CA TRP A 218 17.41 -18.78 4.18
C TRP A 218 16.32 -17.95 3.51
N ALA A 219 15.64 -17.07 4.26
CA ALA A 219 14.59 -16.22 3.75
C ALA A 219 15.14 -14.91 3.15
N SER A 220 14.46 -14.40 2.12
CA SER A 220 14.65 -13.04 1.58
C SER A 220 14.43 -11.96 2.64
N ASN A 221 13.42 -12.18 3.48
CA ASN A 221 13.06 -11.35 4.61
C ASN A 221 12.52 -12.24 5.75
N TYR A 222 13.03 -12.08 6.97
CA TYR A 222 12.63 -12.95 8.09
C TYR A 222 11.30 -12.56 8.75
N VAL A 223 10.72 -11.42 8.37
CA VAL A 223 9.50 -10.87 8.98
C VAL A 223 8.29 -11.07 8.08
N SER A 224 8.45 -10.89 6.78
CA SER A 224 7.34 -10.52 5.89
C SER A 224 6.29 -11.61 5.67
N ASP A 225 6.70 -12.87 5.55
CA ASP A 225 5.80 -14.01 5.42
C ASP A 225 4.99 -14.23 6.70
N TRP A 226 5.66 -14.23 7.85
CA TRP A 226 5.00 -14.34 9.16
C TRP A 226 4.12 -13.13 9.47
N TRP A 227 4.53 -11.93 9.09
CA TRP A 227 3.72 -10.73 9.28
C TRP A 227 2.43 -10.80 8.47
N GLU A 228 2.50 -11.20 7.20
CA GLU A 228 1.32 -11.39 6.35
C GLU A 228 0.39 -12.47 6.92
N GLU A 229 0.94 -13.64 7.28
CA GLU A 229 0.18 -14.77 7.76
C GLU A 229 -0.49 -14.51 9.12
N TYR A 230 0.29 -14.17 10.15
CA TYR A 230 -0.20 -14.16 11.52
C TYR A 230 -0.97 -12.90 11.90
N ILE A 231 -0.66 -11.75 11.30
CA ILE A 231 -1.32 -10.49 11.65
C ILE A 231 -2.58 -10.27 10.81
N TYR A 232 -2.52 -10.57 9.52
CA TYR A 232 -3.66 -10.33 8.64
C TYR A 232 -4.45 -11.60 8.37
N LEU A 233 -3.80 -12.65 7.87
CA LEU A 233 -4.50 -13.81 7.31
C LEU A 233 -5.08 -14.76 8.36
N ARG A 234 -4.54 -14.78 9.58
CA ARG A 234 -5.09 -15.55 10.71
C ARG A 234 -6.06 -14.75 11.60
N GLY A 235 -6.13 -13.42 11.44
CA GLY A 235 -7.16 -12.61 12.10
C GLY A 235 -8.56 -13.04 11.65
N ARG A 236 -9.48 -13.32 12.59
CA ARG A 236 -10.82 -13.86 12.30
C ARG A 236 -11.94 -12.82 12.35
N SER A 237 -11.66 -11.64 12.88
CA SER A 237 -12.58 -10.50 12.92
C SER A 237 -12.86 -9.94 11.53
N PRO A 238 -13.94 -9.17 11.36
CA PRO A 238 -14.29 -8.57 10.07
C PRO A 238 -13.20 -7.60 9.59
N ILE A 239 -12.81 -7.69 8.32
CA ILE A 239 -11.69 -6.89 7.78
C ILE A 239 -12.12 -5.48 7.35
N MET A 240 -13.41 -5.24 7.10
CA MET A 240 -13.97 -3.99 6.58
C MET A 240 -13.50 -2.75 7.35
N VAL A 241 -13.57 -2.77 8.68
CA VAL A 241 -13.13 -1.67 9.55
C VAL A 241 -11.79 -1.97 10.21
N ASN A 242 -11.58 -3.21 10.65
CA ASN A 242 -10.44 -3.58 11.49
C ASN A 242 -9.13 -3.78 10.71
N SER A 243 -9.15 -3.72 9.37
CA SER A 243 -7.97 -3.97 8.53
C SER A 243 -7.93 -3.11 7.28
N ASN A 244 -9.03 -3.05 6.51
CA ASN A 244 -9.07 -2.29 5.27
C ASN A 244 -8.90 -0.79 5.54
N TYR A 245 -8.30 -0.10 4.57
CA TYR A 245 -8.12 1.34 4.58
C TYR A 245 -8.68 1.95 3.30
N TYR A 246 -8.90 3.26 3.29
CA TYR A 246 -9.48 3.95 2.15
C TYR A 246 -8.67 5.16 1.69
N GLY A 247 -8.94 5.65 0.49
CA GLY A 247 -8.39 6.90 -0.08
C GLY A 247 -9.47 7.74 -0.76
N MET A 248 -9.35 9.06 -0.68
CA MET A 248 -10.33 10.04 -1.18
C MET A 248 -9.90 10.72 -2.48
N ASP A 249 -10.90 11.17 -3.26
CA ASP A 249 -10.76 12.10 -4.39
C ASP A 249 -10.07 13.42 -4.02
N PHE A 250 -9.94 14.30 -5.01
CA PHE A 250 -9.74 15.73 -4.78
C PHE A 250 -10.85 16.33 -3.91
N LEU A 251 -10.45 17.23 -3.03
CA LEU A 251 -11.35 17.95 -2.12
C LEU A 251 -12.24 18.92 -2.86
N TYR A 252 -11.63 19.83 -3.63
CA TYR A 252 -12.30 21.00 -4.19
C TYR A 252 -12.73 20.83 -5.65
N VAL A 253 -12.13 19.87 -6.34
CA VAL A 253 -12.41 19.63 -7.76
C VAL A 253 -13.22 18.36 -7.94
N THR A 254 -14.24 18.43 -8.79
CA THR A 254 -14.92 17.27 -9.36
C THR A 254 -14.81 17.42 -10.87
N PRO A 255 -13.88 16.71 -11.53
CA PRO A 255 -13.57 16.95 -12.95
C PRO A 255 -14.76 16.81 -13.91
N THR A 256 -15.72 15.95 -13.57
CA THR A 256 -17.04 15.88 -14.23
C THR A 256 -18.08 15.39 -13.23
N PRO A 257 -19.32 15.91 -13.23
CA PRO A 257 -20.41 15.38 -12.40
C PRO A 257 -21.00 14.08 -12.98
N ILE A 258 -20.66 13.70 -14.22
CA ILE A 258 -21.23 12.53 -14.89
C ILE A 258 -20.52 11.27 -14.38
N GLN A 259 -21.23 10.46 -13.60
CA GLN A 259 -20.70 9.22 -13.01
C GLN A 259 -20.03 8.29 -14.03
N ALA A 260 -20.69 8.01 -15.16
CA ALA A 260 -20.15 7.13 -16.20
C ALA A 260 -18.88 7.69 -16.85
N ALA A 261 -18.84 9.01 -17.11
CA ALA A 261 -17.66 9.68 -17.67
C ALA A 261 -16.49 9.65 -16.70
N ARG A 262 -16.75 9.99 -15.43
CA ARG A 262 -15.76 9.90 -14.35
C ARG A 262 -15.13 8.51 -14.29
N ALA A 263 -15.98 7.49 -14.26
CA ALA A 263 -15.54 6.11 -14.21
C ALA A 263 -14.79 5.68 -15.49
N GLY A 264 -15.20 6.17 -16.68
CA GLY A 264 -14.54 5.91 -17.96
C GLY A 264 -13.05 6.30 -17.96
N ASN A 265 -12.75 7.56 -17.62
CA ASN A 265 -11.37 8.04 -17.52
C ASN A 265 -10.60 7.35 -16.38
N THR A 266 -11.23 7.21 -15.20
CA THR A 266 -10.62 6.58 -14.02
C THR A 266 -10.17 5.14 -14.30
N LEU A 267 -11.07 4.29 -14.83
CA LEU A 267 -10.75 2.90 -15.18
C LEU A 267 -9.68 2.83 -16.27
N HIS A 268 -9.72 3.73 -17.25
CA HIS A 268 -8.68 3.79 -18.28
C HIS A 268 -7.31 4.14 -17.69
N ALA A 269 -7.25 5.09 -16.77
CA ALA A 269 -6.01 5.46 -16.06
C ALA A 269 -5.45 4.28 -15.24
N PHE A 270 -6.30 3.51 -14.55
CA PHE A 270 -5.88 2.26 -13.90
C PHE A 270 -5.27 1.26 -14.88
N LEU A 271 -5.85 1.09 -16.07
CA LEU A 271 -5.28 0.21 -17.11
C LEU A 271 -3.94 0.71 -17.64
N MET A 272 -3.78 2.02 -17.81
CA MET A 272 -2.50 2.62 -18.21
C MET A 272 -1.42 2.34 -17.16
N TYR A 273 -1.74 2.55 -15.88
CA TYR A 273 -0.83 2.22 -14.78
C TYR A 273 -0.49 0.73 -14.77
N ARG A 274 -1.51 -0.14 -14.84
CA ARG A 274 -1.34 -1.60 -14.87
C ARG A 274 -0.47 -2.05 -16.03
N ARG A 275 -0.57 -1.40 -17.19
CA ARG A 275 0.29 -1.67 -18.35
C ARG A 275 1.74 -1.28 -18.07
N LYS A 276 2.00 -0.12 -17.47
CA LYS A 276 3.35 0.30 -17.06
C LYS A 276 3.95 -0.65 -16.03
N LEU A 277 3.16 -1.05 -15.03
CA LEU A 277 3.54 -2.02 -14.00
C LEU A 277 3.94 -3.37 -14.62
N ASN A 278 3.08 -3.95 -15.46
CA ASN A 278 3.33 -5.24 -16.12
C ASN A 278 4.55 -5.23 -17.06
N ARG A 279 4.94 -4.04 -17.54
CA ARG A 279 6.13 -3.85 -18.38
C ARG A 279 7.34 -3.38 -17.57
N GLU A 280 7.20 -3.22 -16.26
CA GLU A 280 8.23 -2.71 -15.35
C GLU A 280 8.74 -1.31 -15.73
N GLU A 281 7.90 -0.52 -16.41
CA GLU A 281 8.19 0.83 -16.89
C GLU A 281 7.93 1.92 -15.82
N LEU A 282 7.39 1.53 -14.66
CA LEU A 282 7.32 2.43 -13.51
C LEU A 282 8.73 2.67 -12.97
N LYS A 283 9.06 3.93 -12.71
CA LYS A 283 10.36 4.28 -12.14
C LYS A 283 10.46 3.69 -10.74
N PRO A 284 11.60 3.07 -10.37
CA PRO A 284 11.85 2.67 -8.98
C PRO A 284 11.70 3.87 -8.03
N VAL A 285 10.91 3.70 -6.98
CA VAL A 285 10.74 4.72 -5.95
C VAL A 285 12.05 4.85 -5.18
N SER A 286 12.54 6.07 -4.99
CA SER A 286 13.73 6.35 -4.19
C SER A 286 13.35 6.85 -2.79
N SER A 287 14.11 6.47 -1.77
CA SER A 287 13.88 6.90 -0.37
C SER A 287 14.04 8.41 -0.14
N THR A 288 14.68 9.14 -1.04
CA THR A 288 14.85 10.60 -0.95
C THR A 288 14.97 11.17 -2.36
N THR A 289 14.21 12.23 -2.65
CA THR A 289 14.29 13.00 -3.91
C THR A 289 15.74 13.37 -4.21
N GLY A 290 16.23 13.01 -5.41
CA GLY A 290 17.62 13.27 -5.82
C GLY A 290 18.68 12.28 -5.29
N THR A 291 18.28 11.19 -4.62
CA THR A 291 19.18 10.08 -4.25
C THR A 291 18.86 8.80 -5.03
N VAL A 292 19.85 7.93 -5.18
CA VAL A 292 19.75 6.65 -5.89
C VAL A 292 19.53 5.50 -4.90
N ILE A 293 18.84 5.74 -3.79
CA ILE A 293 18.56 4.71 -2.78
C ILE A 293 17.20 4.09 -3.13
N PRO A 294 17.17 2.91 -3.78
CA PRO A 294 15.93 2.29 -4.20
C PRO A 294 15.14 1.76 -3.00
N LEU A 295 13.82 1.80 -3.12
CA LEU A 295 12.90 1.07 -2.25
C LEU A 295 12.43 -0.22 -2.92
N CYS A 296 12.16 -1.25 -2.12
CA CYS A 296 11.56 -2.48 -2.57
C CYS A 296 10.19 -2.22 -3.22
N ALA A 297 9.95 -2.88 -4.35
CA ALA A 297 8.71 -2.80 -5.11
C ALA A 297 7.92 -4.13 -5.12
N ALA A 298 8.25 -5.10 -4.23
CA ALA A 298 7.66 -6.45 -4.29
C ALA A 298 6.13 -6.44 -4.12
N GLN A 299 5.62 -5.53 -3.28
CA GLN A 299 4.18 -5.34 -3.09
C GLN A 299 3.45 -4.92 -4.37
N CYS A 300 4.13 -4.25 -5.32
CA CYS A 300 3.50 -3.80 -6.57
C CYS A 300 3.04 -4.97 -7.44
N GLU A 301 3.64 -6.16 -7.31
CA GLU A 301 3.28 -7.34 -8.11
C GLU A 301 1.83 -7.77 -7.86
N ARG A 302 1.36 -7.67 -6.61
CA ARG A 302 0.05 -8.16 -6.17
C ARG A 302 -1.05 -7.10 -6.23
N MET A 303 -0.82 -5.97 -6.89
CA MET A 303 -1.78 -4.85 -6.89
C MET A 303 -3.06 -5.12 -7.67
N PHE A 304 -2.94 -5.74 -8.85
CA PHE A 304 -4.09 -6.09 -9.70
C PHE A 304 -4.28 -7.61 -9.76
N ASN A 305 -5.50 -8.04 -10.06
CA ASN A 305 -5.87 -9.46 -10.16
C ASN A 305 -5.61 -10.22 -8.85
N THR A 306 -5.82 -9.57 -7.72
CA THR A 306 -5.54 -10.15 -6.41
C THR A 306 -6.78 -10.10 -5.54
N THR A 307 -7.00 -11.16 -4.76
CA THR A 307 -8.11 -11.27 -3.83
C THR A 307 -7.69 -12.13 -2.65
N ARG A 308 -8.07 -11.71 -1.45
CA ARG A 308 -7.98 -12.50 -0.23
C ARG A 308 -9.17 -13.46 -0.19
N THR A 309 -8.90 -14.75 -0.15
CA THR A 309 -9.95 -15.78 -0.04
C THR A 309 -10.06 -16.24 1.42
N PRO A 310 -11.27 -16.33 1.98
CA PRO A 310 -11.47 -16.73 3.37
C PRO A 310 -11.15 -18.22 3.58
N GLY A 311 -10.51 -18.53 4.70
CA GLY A 311 -10.36 -19.90 5.20
C GLY A 311 -10.88 -20.02 6.63
N GLU A 312 -11.10 -21.23 7.14
CA GLU A 312 -11.58 -21.39 8.52
C GLU A 312 -10.49 -20.97 9.52
N GLU A 313 -9.27 -21.47 9.36
CA GLU A 313 -8.13 -21.12 10.23
C GLU A 313 -7.29 -19.96 9.68
N THR A 314 -7.02 -19.96 8.38
CA THR A 314 -6.12 -19.01 7.71
C THR A 314 -6.67 -18.66 6.34
N ASP A 315 -6.77 -17.37 6.05
CA ASP A 315 -7.13 -16.85 4.72
C ASP A 315 -5.94 -16.96 3.77
N THR A 316 -6.15 -16.84 2.46
CA THR A 316 -5.05 -16.85 1.48
C THR A 316 -5.17 -15.73 0.47
N VAL A 317 -4.05 -15.02 0.23
CA VAL A 317 -3.96 -14.04 -0.86
C VAL A 317 -3.72 -14.78 -2.17
N GLN A 318 -4.69 -14.73 -3.07
CA GLN A 318 -4.59 -15.31 -4.40
C GLN A 318 -4.31 -14.23 -5.43
N HIS A 319 -3.32 -14.47 -6.30
CA HIS A 319 -2.92 -13.57 -7.37
C HIS A 319 -2.96 -14.31 -8.71
N TRP A 320 -3.67 -13.76 -9.68
CA TRP A 320 -3.80 -14.32 -11.03
C TRP A 320 -3.07 -13.49 -12.07
N GLN A 321 -2.68 -14.14 -13.17
CA GLN A 321 -2.09 -13.46 -14.30
C GLN A 321 -3.16 -13.13 -15.34
N ASP A 322 -2.95 -12.00 -16.03
CA ASP A 322 -3.58 -11.72 -17.32
C ASP A 322 -5.11 -11.52 -17.37
N SER A 323 -5.75 -11.11 -16.26
CA SER A 323 -7.15 -10.68 -16.28
C SER A 323 -7.40 -9.54 -17.27
N ASP A 324 -8.45 -9.60 -18.09
CA ASP A 324 -8.77 -8.61 -19.12
C ASP A 324 -10.09 -7.87 -18.88
N TYR A 325 -10.66 -8.01 -17.69
CA TYR A 325 -11.94 -7.43 -17.29
C TYR A 325 -11.90 -6.91 -15.86
N VAL A 326 -12.91 -6.13 -15.51
CA VAL A 326 -13.23 -5.72 -14.13
C VAL A 326 -14.59 -6.27 -13.72
N ALA A 327 -14.81 -6.42 -12.42
CA ALA A 327 -16.12 -6.71 -11.85
C ALA A 327 -16.75 -5.39 -11.41
N VAL A 328 -17.98 -5.14 -11.83
CA VAL A 328 -18.73 -3.91 -11.55
C VAL A 328 -19.96 -4.25 -10.73
N TYR A 329 -20.20 -3.50 -9.66
CA TYR A 329 -21.41 -3.54 -8.85
C TYR A 329 -22.22 -2.27 -9.06
N HIS A 330 -23.53 -2.41 -9.23
CA HIS A 330 -24.48 -1.29 -9.23
C HIS A 330 -25.86 -1.73 -8.76
N ARG A 331 -26.40 -1.10 -7.70
CA ARG A 331 -27.76 -1.37 -7.15
C ARG A 331 -28.05 -2.87 -6.97
N GLY A 332 -27.20 -3.56 -6.21
CA GLY A 332 -27.39 -4.97 -5.88
C GLY A 332 -27.02 -5.97 -6.98
N ARG A 333 -26.35 -5.53 -8.04
CA ARG A 333 -26.15 -6.32 -9.26
C ARG A 333 -24.69 -6.30 -9.68
N TYR A 334 -24.18 -7.48 -10.05
CA TYR A 334 -22.80 -7.69 -10.48
C TYR A 334 -22.68 -7.91 -11.99
N PHE A 335 -21.65 -7.32 -12.59
CA PHE A 335 -21.37 -7.38 -14.02
C PHE A 335 -19.90 -7.65 -14.27
N ARG A 336 -19.62 -8.36 -15.36
CA ARG A 336 -18.30 -8.49 -15.95
C ARG A 336 -18.17 -7.47 -17.09
N LEU A 337 -17.27 -6.51 -16.92
CA LEU A 337 -16.93 -5.53 -17.95
C LEU A 337 -15.56 -5.85 -18.54
N ARG A 338 -15.52 -6.30 -19.81
CA ARG A 338 -14.25 -6.48 -20.54
C ARG A 338 -13.62 -5.12 -20.80
N MET A 339 -12.31 -5.03 -20.56
CA MET A 339 -11.53 -3.79 -20.69
C MET A 339 -10.70 -3.74 -21.98
N TYR A 340 -10.85 -4.74 -22.84
CA TYR A 340 -10.14 -4.86 -24.11
C TYR A 340 -11.11 -5.30 -25.23
N SER A 341 -10.95 -4.73 -26.42
CA SER A 341 -11.61 -5.15 -27.66
C SER A 341 -10.56 -5.37 -28.76
N SER A 342 -10.66 -6.44 -29.54
CA SER A 342 -9.80 -6.77 -30.69
C SER A 342 -8.33 -6.38 -30.54
N SER A 343 -7.70 -6.91 -29.48
CA SER A 343 -6.31 -6.66 -29.08
C SER A 343 -5.95 -5.30 -28.45
N ARG A 344 -6.81 -4.26 -28.51
CA ARG A 344 -6.58 -2.94 -27.90
C ARG A 344 -7.32 -2.76 -26.55
N PRO A 345 -6.80 -1.94 -25.61
CA PRO A 345 -7.61 -1.48 -24.48
C PRO A 345 -8.76 -0.62 -24.98
N LEU A 346 -9.88 -0.63 -24.27
CA LEU A 346 -11.00 0.27 -24.55
C LEU A 346 -10.59 1.73 -24.30
N SER A 347 -11.11 2.64 -25.13
CA SER A 347 -10.96 4.08 -24.93
C SER A 347 -11.79 4.55 -23.72
N PRO A 348 -11.50 5.71 -23.12
CA PRO A 348 -12.31 6.21 -22.01
C PRO A 348 -13.79 6.39 -22.37
N ARG A 349 -14.09 6.86 -23.58
CA ARG A 349 -15.46 7.07 -24.08
C ARG A 349 -16.21 5.75 -24.32
N GLU A 350 -15.51 4.70 -24.74
CA GLU A 350 -16.09 3.36 -24.84
C GLU A 350 -16.38 2.77 -23.45
N ILE A 351 -15.47 2.93 -22.49
CA ILE A 351 -15.68 2.47 -21.11
C ILE A 351 -16.87 3.20 -20.50
N GLU A 352 -16.94 4.52 -20.66
CA GLU A 352 -18.09 5.33 -20.25
C GLU A 352 -19.39 4.79 -20.83
N SER A 353 -19.46 4.55 -22.15
CA SER A 353 -20.67 4.00 -22.78
C SER A 353 -21.07 2.65 -22.20
N GLN A 354 -20.10 1.76 -21.92
CA GLN A 354 -20.39 0.46 -21.32
C GLN A 354 -20.86 0.57 -19.86
N LEU A 355 -20.32 1.51 -19.09
CA LEU A 355 -20.77 1.77 -17.72
C LEU A 355 -22.14 2.43 -17.69
N GLN A 356 -22.44 3.33 -18.64
CA GLN A 356 -23.77 3.91 -18.80
C GLN A 356 -24.80 2.82 -19.09
N ARG A 357 -24.48 1.82 -19.92
CA ARG A 357 -25.34 0.63 -20.11
C ARG A 357 -25.61 -0.16 -18.83
N ILE A 358 -24.67 -0.18 -17.87
CA ILE A 358 -24.86 -0.82 -16.56
C ILE A 358 -25.77 0.03 -15.66
N LEU A 359 -25.57 1.36 -15.66
CA LEU A 359 -26.41 2.30 -14.91
C LEU A 359 -27.87 2.25 -15.39
N ASP A 360 -28.06 2.19 -16.71
CA ASP A 360 -29.38 2.18 -17.35
C ASP A 360 -30.03 0.79 -17.42
N ASP A 361 -29.33 -0.27 -16.97
CA ASP A 361 -29.87 -1.62 -16.98
C ASP A 361 -31.09 -1.71 -16.03
N PRO A 362 -32.29 -2.11 -16.51
CA PRO A 362 -33.50 -2.15 -15.69
C PRO A 362 -33.69 -3.48 -14.95
N SER A 363 -32.82 -4.48 -15.15
CA SER A 363 -33.00 -5.81 -14.56
C SER A 363 -32.95 -5.76 -13.03
N PRO A 364 -33.85 -6.46 -12.31
CA PRO A 364 -33.76 -6.56 -10.86
C PRO A 364 -32.60 -7.48 -10.43
N PRO A 365 -32.07 -7.33 -9.20
CA PRO A 365 -31.17 -8.31 -8.62
C PRO A 365 -31.88 -9.67 -8.43
N SER A 366 -31.13 -10.76 -8.55
CA SER A 366 -31.63 -12.09 -8.14
C SER A 366 -31.90 -12.12 -6.62
N PRO A 367 -32.77 -13.02 -6.13
CA PRO A 367 -32.98 -13.19 -4.69
C PRO A 367 -31.65 -13.36 -3.94
N GLY A 368 -31.45 -12.59 -2.87
CA GLY A 368 -30.21 -12.57 -2.08
C GLY A 368 -29.02 -11.82 -2.69
N GLU A 369 -29.03 -11.53 -3.99
CA GLU A 369 -27.88 -10.94 -4.68
C GLU A 369 -27.57 -9.53 -4.20
N GLU A 370 -28.62 -8.74 -3.91
CA GLU A 370 -28.49 -7.34 -3.52
C GLU A 370 -27.50 -7.12 -2.39
N LYS A 371 -27.52 -8.03 -1.41
CA LYS A 371 -26.72 -7.95 -0.18
C LYS A 371 -25.55 -8.94 -0.18
N LEU A 372 -25.27 -9.61 -1.30
CA LEU A 372 -24.28 -10.68 -1.38
C LEU A 372 -22.89 -10.27 -0.87
N GLY A 373 -22.46 -9.04 -1.15
CA GLY A 373 -21.17 -8.52 -0.70
C GLY A 373 -21.00 -8.47 0.83
N ALA A 374 -22.09 -8.53 1.59
CA ALA A 374 -22.07 -8.57 3.07
C ALA A 374 -21.27 -9.75 3.63
N LEU A 375 -21.22 -10.86 2.89
CA LEU A 375 -20.40 -12.01 3.28
C LEU A 375 -18.91 -11.64 3.40
N THR A 376 -18.41 -10.71 2.57
CA THR A 376 -17.02 -10.24 2.66
C THR A 376 -16.80 -9.22 3.78
N ALA A 377 -17.87 -8.61 4.27
CA ALA A 377 -17.87 -7.56 5.28
C ALA A 377 -17.97 -8.08 6.72
N GLY A 378 -18.55 -9.26 6.92
CA GLY A 378 -18.70 -9.92 8.22
C GLY A 378 -17.48 -10.74 8.66
N ASP A 379 -17.70 -11.64 9.62
CA ASP A 379 -16.66 -12.51 10.19
C ASP A 379 -16.07 -13.49 9.17
N ARG A 380 -14.78 -13.80 9.33
CA ARG A 380 -14.03 -14.58 8.34
C ARG A 380 -14.45 -16.05 8.29
N ILE A 381 -14.80 -16.65 9.44
CA ILE A 381 -15.17 -18.07 9.53
C ILE A 381 -16.54 -18.34 8.89
N PRO A 382 -17.63 -17.60 9.23
CA PRO A 382 -18.90 -17.74 8.52
C PRO A 382 -18.75 -17.54 7.01
N TRP A 383 -17.96 -16.55 6.58
CA TRP A 383 -17.68 -16.35 5.16
C TRP A 383 -16.97 -17.55 4.52
N ALA A 384 -15.93 -18.09 5.17
CA ALA A 384 -15.23 -19.29 4.67
C ALA A 384 -16.19 -20.49 4.47
N LYS A 385 -17.07 -20.71 5.44
CA LYS A 385 -18.07 -21.79 5.39
C LYS A 385 -19.10 -21.57 4.30
N ALA A 386 -19.67 -20.36 4.21
CA ALA A 386 -20.63 -20.00 3.18
C ALA A 386 -20.02 -20.11 1.78
N ARG A 387 -18.78 -19.65 1.58
CA ARG A 387 -18.03 -19.77 0.32
C ARG A 387 -17.88 -21.23 -0.10
N LYS A 388 -17.52 -22.11 0.84
CA LYS A 388 -17.33 -23.55 0.58
C LYS A 388 -18.65 -24.23 0.21
N GLU A 389 -19.71 -23.94 0.94
CA GLU A 389 -21.02 -24.60 0.77
C GLU A 389 -21.74 -24.14 -0.50
N TYR A 390 -21.89 -22.82 -0.68
CA TYR A 390 -22.80 -22.26 -1.70
C TYR A 390 -22.10 -21.77 -2.97
N PHE A 391 -20.77 -21.57 -2.94
CA PHE A 391 -20.03 -20.96 -4.06
C PHE A 391 -18.91 -21.84 -4.62
N SER A 392 -18.87 -23.12 -4.25
CA SER A 392 -17.85 -24.06 -4.73
C SER A 392 -18.17 -24.73 -6.06
N LEU A 393 -19.44 -24.71 -6.50
CA LEU A 393 -19.92 -25.38 -7.71
C LEU A 393 -20.89 -24.51 -8.55
N GLY A 394 -21.18 -24.97 -9.76
CA GLY A 394 -22.28 -24.45 -10.58
C GLY A 394 -22.13 -22.99 -11.03
N VAL A 395 -23.26 -22.27 -11.05
CA VAL A 395 -23.34 -20.87 -11.49
C VAL A 395 -22.66 -19.91 -10.50
N ASN A 396 -22.86 -20.14 -9.20
CA ASN A 396 -22.26 -19.34 -8.12
C ASN A 396 -20.73 -19.36 -8.17
N LYS A 397 -20.13 -20.54 -8.38
CA LYS A 397 -18.68 -20.67 -8.55
C LYS A 397 -18.18 -19.84 -9.73
N ARG A 398 -18.86 -19.91 -10.88
CA ARG A 398 -18.46 -19.16 -12.08
C ARG A 398 -18.54 -17.64 -11.87
N SER A 399 -19.59 -17.17 -11.21
CA SER A 399 -19.78 -15.75 -10.89
C SER A 399 -18.80 -15.26 -9.82
N LEU A 400 -18.56 -16.05 -8.76
CA LEU A 400 -17.56 -15.73 -7.75
C LEU A 400 -16.14 -15.73 -8.33
N ASP A 401 -15.78 -16.75 -9.12
CA ASP A 401 -14.51 -16.82 -9.85
C ASP A 401 -14.29 -15.56 -10.73
N CYS A 402 -15.36 -15.01 -11.31
CA CYS A 402 -15.30 -13.77 -12.07
C CYS A 402 -14.89 -12.58 -11.18
N ILE A 403 -15.50 -12.42 -10.00
CA ILE A 403 -15.15 -11.34 -9.07
C ILE A 403 -13.72 -11.50 -8.54
N GLU A 404 -13.36 -12.70 -8.09
CA GLU A 404 -12.03 -13.00 -7.51
C GLU A 404 -10.90 -12.80 -8.53
N LYS A 405 -11.11 -13.17 -9.81
CA LYS A 405 -10.10 -13.03 -10.88
C LYS A 405 -10.12 -11.68 -11.61
N ALA A 406 -11.11 -10.82 -11.37
CA ALA A 406 -11.17 -9.49 -11.98
C ALA A 406 -9.91 -8.67 -11.69
N ALA A 407 -9.53 -7.74 -12.58
CA ALA A 407 -8.35 -6.92 -12.38
C ALA A 407 -8.42 -6.06 -11.11
N PHE A 408 -9.61 -5.53 -10.83
CA PHE A 408 -10.01 -4.85 -9.60
C PHE A 408 -11.55 -4.81 -9.56
N PHE A 409 -12.13 -4.38 -8.45
CA PHE A 409 -13.58 -4.26 -8.26
C PHE A 409 -14.02 -2.80 -8.39
N VAL A 410 -15.20 -2.58 -8.97
CA VAL A 410 -15.75 -1.24 -9.25
C VAL A 410 -17.14 -1.16 -8.67
N THR A 411 -17.41 -0.13 -7.87
CA THR A 411 -18.74 0.20 -7.38
C THR A 411 -19.22 1.47 -8.04
N LEU A 412 -20.34 1.38 -8.76
CA LEU A 412 -21.12 2.54 -9.18
C LEU A 412 -22.18 2.79 -8.10
N ASP A 413 -21.83 3.66 -7.16
CA ASP A 413 -22.66 3.98 -6.00
C ASP A 413 -23.79 4.92 -6.42
N ASP A 414 -24.98 4.74 -5.86
CA ASP A 414 -26.14 5.57 -6.15
C ASP A 414 -26.29 6.76 -5.18
N ASP A 415 -25.45 6.83 -4.16
CA ASP A 415 -25.35 7.97 -3.26
C ASP A 415 -24.42 9.07 -3.84
N GLU A 416 -24.53 10.27 -3.29
CA GLU A 416 -23.67 11.41 -3.60
C GLU A 416 -22.82 11.74 -2.36
N GLN A 417 -21.51 11.91 -2.56
CA GLN A 417 -20.56 12.20 -1.48
C GLN A 417 -19.59 13.32 -1.89
N GLY A 418 -18.81 13.84 -0.95
CA GLY A 418 -17.78 14.85 -1.19
C GLY A 418 -17.87 16.02 -0.21
N MET A 419 -17.20 17.12 -0.56
CA MET A 419 -17.15 18.35 0.26
C MET A 419 -18.31 19.31 0.00
N MET A 420 -19.07 19.11 -1.09
CA MET A 420 -20.11 20.04 -1.51
C MET A 420 -21.40 19.72 -0.73
N GLY A 421 -21.76 20.60 0.21
CA GLY A 421 -22.96 20.49 1.05
C GLY A 421 -23.04 21.66 2.05
N GLU A 422 -24.16 21.78 2.76
CA GLU A 422 -24.38 22.86 3.75
C GLU A 422 -23.40 22.80 4.94
N ASP A 423 -23.00 21.59 5.32
CA ASP A 423 -21.95 21.32 6.33
C ASP A 423 -20.79 20.53 5.70
N PRO A 424 -19.71 21.22 5.27
CA PRO A 424 -18.54 20.56 4.69
C PRO A 424 -17.83 19.59 5.63
N ALA A 425 -17.83 19.85 6.95
CA ALA A 425 -17.15 19.01 7.92
C ALA A 425 -17.88 17.67 8.07
N ALA A 426 -19.19 17.70 8.35
CA ALA A 426 -20.00 16.49 8.42
C ALA A 426 -20.04 15.73 7.08
N SER A 427 -19.91 16.44 5.95
CA SER A 427 -19.87 15.82 4.62
C SER A 427 -18.57 15.04 4.38
N LEU A 428 -17.42 15.52 4.88
CA LEU A 428 -16.17 14.74 4.85
C LEU A 428 -16.24 13.48 5.73
N ASP A 429 -16.88 13.57 6.88
CA ASP A 429 -17.03 12.43 7.80
C ASP A 429 -17.90 11.33 7.19
N ARG A 430 -19.03 11.72 6.58
CA ARG A 430 -19.89 10.80 5.82
C ARG A 430 -19.16 10.19 4.63
N TYR A 431 -18.36 10.99 3.93
CA TYR A 431 -17.58 10.51 2.79
C TYR A 431 -16.53 9.47 3.23
N ALA A 432 -15.80 9.74 4.32
CA ALA A 432 -14.87 8.79 4.92
C ALA A 432 -15.53 7.46 5.30
N LYS A 433 -16.66 7.53 6.02
CA LYS A 433 -17.44 6.35 6.41
C LYS A 433 -17.89 5.54 5.19
N SER A 434 -18.43 6.21 4.17
CA SER A 434 -18.87 5.59 2.91
C SER A 434 -17.73 4.88 2.16
N LEU A 435 -16.50 5.40 2.22
CA LEU A 435 -15.34 4.76 1.61
C LEU A 435 -14.76 3.61 2.44
N LEU A 436 -14.84 3.69 3.78
CA LEU A 436 -14.37 2.62 4.65
C LEU A 436 -15.29 1.40 4.59
N HIS A 437 -16.59 1.58 4.81
CA HIS A 437 -17.55 0.48 4.98
C HIS A 437 -18.75 0.52 4.03
N GLY A 438 -19.00 1.64 3.35
CA GLY A 438 -20.16 1.77 2.43
C GLY A 438 -21.47 1.40 3.11
N LYS A 439 -22.32 0.65 2.39
CA LYS A 439 -23.58 0.07 2.89
C LYS A 439 -23.36 -1.33 3.51
N CYS A 440 -22.12 -1.71 3.78
CA CYS A 440 -21.70 -3.04 4.25
C CYS A 440 -21.91 -4.21 3.26
N TYR A 441 -22.49 -3.99 2.08
CA TYR A 441 -22.70 -5.04 1.06
C TYR A 441 -22.38 -4.60 -0.37
N ASP A 442 -22.13 -3.33 -0.59
CA ASP A 442 -21.87 -2.69 -1.88
C ASP A 442 -20.38 -2.59 -2.21
N ARG A 443 -19.52 -3.27 -1.45
CA ARG A 443 -18.08 -3.38 -1.70
C ARG A 443 -17.68 -4.86 -1.71
N TRP A 444 -16.53 -5.15 -2.30
CA TRP A 444 -15.90 -6.46 -2.19
C TRP A 444 -14.63 -6.33 -1.35
N PHE A 445 -14.75 -6.43 -0.03
CA PHE A 445 -13.67 -6.11 0.92
C PHE A 445 -12.45 -7.04 0.81
N ASP A 446 -12.64 -8.21 0.21
CA ASP A 446 -11.59 -9.18 -0.09
C ASP A 446 -10.72 -8.81 -1.31
N LYS A 447 -11.20 -7.90 -2.17
CA LYS A 447 -10.44 -7.50 -3.37
C LYS A 447 -9.21 -6.69 -2.94
N SER A 448 -8.07 -6.86 -3.63
CA SER A 448 -6.88 -6.05 -3.35
C SER A 448 -7.16 -4.56 -3.24
N PHE A 449 -8.01 -4.06 -4.14
CA PHE A 449 -8.72 -2.80 -3.96
C PHE A 449 -10.04 -2.76 -4.73
N SER A 450 -10.98 -1.97 -4.21
CA SER A 450 -12.24 -1.59 -4.83
C SER A 450 -12.25 -0.09 -5.10
N VAL A 451 -12.69 0.32 -6.29
CA VAL A 451 -12.88 1.73 -6.65
C VAL A 451 -14.36 2.07 -6.52
N VAL A 452 -14.66 3.16 -5.85
CA VAL A 452 -16.02 3.66 -5.66
C VAL A 452 -16.21 4.91 -6.50
N ILE A 453 -17.24 4.94 -7.34
CA ILE A 453 -17.62 6.11 -8.14
C ILE A 453 -19.05 6.49 -7.74
N TYR A 454 -19.19 7.65 -7.14
CA TYR A 454 -20.46 8.20 -6.68
C TYR A 454 -21.24 8.83 -7.83
N LYS A 455 -22.55 8.96 -7.62
CA LYS A 455 -23.49 9.49 -8.63
C LYS A 455 -23.13 10.89 -9.12
N ASN A 456 -22.54 11.72 -8.26
CA ASN A 456 -22.07 13.07 -8.57
C ASN A 456 -20.64 13.14 -9.14
N GLY A 457 -20.05 12.00 -9.53
CA GLY A 457 -18.71 11.94 -10.11
C GLY A 457 -17.55 12.05 -9.11
N LYS A 458 -17.80 12.06 -7.79
CA LYS A 458 -16.71 11.83 -6.81
C LYS A 458 -16.22 10.39 -6.86
N ILE A 459 -14.93 10.18 -6.59
CA ILE A 459 -14.33 8.84 -6.55
C ILE A 459 -13.49 8.58 -5.30
N GLY A 460 -13.45 7.34 -4.85
CA GLY A 460 -12.49 6.91 -3.85
C GLY A 460 -12.10 5.45 -4.00
N LEU A 461 -11.30 4.98 -3.05
CA LEU A 461 -10.70 3.65 -3.08
C LEU A 461 -10.82 3.00 -1.70
N ASN A 462 -11.12 1.72 -1.66
CA ASN A 462 -11.00 0.84 -0.49
C ASN A 462 -9.98 -0.25 -0.79
N ALA A 463 -9.06 -0.54 0.12
CA ALA A 463 -7.97 -1.50 -0.09
C ALA A 463 -7.88 -2.53 1.03
N GLU A 464 -7.74 -3.79 0.65
CA GLU A 464 -7.41 -4.89 1.56
C GLU A 464 -5.92 -4.82 1.95
N HIS A 465 -5.61 -4.95 3.24
CA HIS A 465 -4.30 -4.57 3.77
C HIS A 465 -3.25 -5.71 3.78
N SER A 466 -3.67 -6.97 3.72
CA SER A 466 -2.74 -8.11 3.88
C SER A 466 -1.60 -8.10 2.87
N TRP A 467 -1.87 -7.75 1.61
CA TRP A 467 -0.90 -7.85 0.51
C TRP A 467 0.03 -6.64 0.36
N ALA A 468 -0.37 -5.43 0.79
CA ALA A 468 0.41 -4.20 0.66
C ALA A 468 0.09 -3.12 1.70
N ASP A 469 1.07 -2.24 1.90
CA ASP A 469 0.96 -1.06 2.76
C ASP A 469 0.45 0.15 1.96
N ALA A 470 -0.23 1.09 2.64
CA ALA A 470 -0.89 2.24 2.04
C ALA A 470 -0.03 3.07 1.04
N PRO A 471 1.29 3.30 1.26
CA PRO A 471 2.12 4.03 0.30
C PRO A 471 2.15 3.43 -1.12
N VAL A 472 2.00 2.11 -1.26
CA VAL A 472 1.97 1.44 -2.57
C VAL A 472 0.68 1.77 -3.32
N VAL A 473 -0.45 1.75 -2.62
CA VAL A 473 -1.75 2.09 -3.19
C VAL A 473 -1.87 3.59 -3.42
N ALA A 474 -1.29 4.42 -2.55
CA ALA A 474 -1.25 5.88 -2.72
C ALA A 474 -0.50 6.27 -4.01
N HIS A 475 0.60 5.59 -4.36
CA HIS A 475 1.30 5.82 -5.62
C HIS A 475 0.42 5.51 -6.85
N LEU A 476 -0.38 4.44 -6.80
CA LEU A 476 -1.37 4.15 -7.83
C LEU A 476 -2.44 5.24 -7.90
N TRP A 477 -2.96 5.65 -6.74
CA TRP A 477 -4.06 6.61 -6.63
C TRP A 477 -3.65 7.99 -7.17
N GLU A 478 -2.46 8.47 -6.81
CA GLU A 478 -1.88 9.71 -7.34
C GLU A 478 -1.79 9.70 -8.87
N TYR A 479 -1.28 8.60 -9.44
CA TYR A 479 -1.18 8.46 -10.90
C TYR A 479 -2.56 8.54 -11.55
N VAL A 480 -3.55 7.85 -10.99
CA VAL A 480 -4.91 7.81 -11.55
C VAL A 480 -5.56 9.18 -11.52
N LEU A 481 -5.53 9.86 -10.36
CA LEU A 481 -6.07 11.20 -10.19
C LEU A 481 -5.41 12.21 -11.16
N ALA A 482 -4.08 12.15 -11.31
CA ALA A 482 -3.36 13.03 -12.21
C ALA A 482 -3.66 12.74 -13.70
N THR A 483 -3.63 11.47 -14.11
CA THR A 483 -3.88 11.08 -15.50
C THR A 483 -5.31 11.41 -15.93
N ASP A 484 -6.28 11.13 -15.07
CA ASP A 484 -7.68 11.46 -15.33
C ASP A 484 -7.87 12.95 -15.62
N SER A 485 -7.37 13.82 -14.75
CA SER A 485 -7.67 15.25 -14.82
C SER A 485 -6.77 16.01 -15.79
N PHE A 486 -5.47 15.69 -15.85
CA PHE A 486 -4.50 16.48 -16.62
C PHE A 486 -4.11 15.86 -17.96
N GLN A 487 -4.35 14.56 -18.19
CA GLN A 487 -3.96 13.89 -19.44
C GLN A 487 -5.16 13.49 -20.29
N LEU A 488 -6.18 12.87 -19.69
CA LEU A 488 -7.38 12.43 -20.41
C LEU A 488 -8.36 13.60 -20.55
N GLY A 489 -8.79 14.17 -19.43
CA GLY A 489 -9.76 15.27 -19.38
C GLY A 489 -11.11 14.90 -20.00
N TYR A 490 -11.98 15.90 -20.11
CA TYR A 490 -13.36 15.74 -20.59
C TYR A 490 -13.64 16.74 -21.73
N ASN A 491 -14.71 16.51 -22.50
CA ASN A 491 -15.21 17.48 -23.47
C ASN A 491 -16.05 18.58 -22.78
N GLU A 492 -16.57 19.54 -23.55
CA GLU A 492 -17.36 20.66 -23.01
C GLU A 492 -18.66 20.22 -22.30
N GLU A 493 -19.19 19.05 -22.67
CA GLU A 493 -20.39 18.44 -22.06
C GLU A 493 -20.05 17.59 -20.82
N GLY A 494 -18.78 17.46 -20.45
CA GLY A 494 -18.33 16.67 -19.29
C GLY A 494 -18.16 15.17 -19.57
N HIS A 495 -18.28 14.73 -20.82
CA HIS A 495 -18.08 13.36 -21.26
C HIS A 495 -16.60 13.04 -21.56
N CYS A 496 -16.24 11.75 -21.55
CA CYS A 496 -14.92 11.31 -21.98
C CYS A 496 -14.65 11.68 -23.44
N LYS A 497 -13.41 12.06 -23.75
CA LYS A 497 -13.00 12.35 -25.13
C LYS A 497 -12.90 11.06 -25.98
N GLY A 498 -13.23 11.17 -27.26
CA GLY A 498 -13.13 10.09 -28.25
C GLY A 498 -14.50 9.65 -28.80
N GLU A 499 -14.49 8.58 -29.58
CA GLU A 499 -15.69 8.00 -30.19
C GLU A 499 -15.99 6.62 -29.61
N VAL A 500 -17.26 6.19 -29.73
CA VAL A 500 -17.72 4.86 -29.28
C VAL A 500 -17.85 3.95 -30.49
N ASP A 501 -17.21 2.78 -30.42
CA ASP A 501 -17.51 1.70 -31.34
C ASP A 501 -18.84 1.02 -30.96
N ALA A 502 -19.86 1.22 -31.81
CA ALA A 502 -21.20 0.67 -31.58
C ALA A 502 -21.24 -0.87 -31.58
N SER A 503 -20.24 -1.54 -32.17
CA SER A 503 -20.15 -3.00 -32.24
C SER A 503 -19.70 -3.66 -30.93
N LEU A 504 -19.32 -2.88 -29.91
CA LEU A 504 -18.82 -3.42 -28.66
C LEU A 504 -19.88 -4.29 -27.94
N PRO A 505 -19.50 -5.51 -27.51
CA PRO A 505 -20.41 -6.39 -26.78
C PRO A 505 -20.87 -5.71 -25.49
N ARG A 506 -22.10 -6.03 -25.06
CA ARG A 506 -22.65 -5.51 -23.80
C ARG A 506 -21.91 -6.10 -22.59
N PRO A 507 -21.91 -5.41 -21.44
CA PRO A 507 -21.36 -5.95 -20.21
C PRO A 507 -22.16 -7.21 -19.82
N GLN A 508 -21.46 -8.24 -19.34
CA GLN A 508 -22.10 -9.51 -19.02
C GLN A 508 -22.63 -9.47 -17.60
N ARG A 509 -23.95 -9.58 -17.42
CA ARG A 509 -24.58 -9.76 -16.10
C ARG A 509 -24.12 -11.08 -15.47
N LEU A 510 -23.70 -11.04 -14.21
CA LEU A 510 -23.43 -12.26 -13.43
C LEU A 510 -24.74 -12.85 -12.92
N SER A 511 -24.82 -14.17 -12.90
CA SER A 511 -26.00 -14.91 -12.45
C SER A 511 -25.70 -15.64 -11.15
N TRP A 512 -26.71 -15.75 -10.29
CA TRP A 512 -26.58 -16.39 -8.99
C TRP A 512 -27.78 -17.28 -8.71
N ASP A 513 -27.53 -18.34 -7.98
CA ASP A 513 -28.50 -19.28 -7.44
C ASP A 513 -28.32 -19.31 -5.91
N ILE A 514 -28.96 -18.36 -5.23
CA ILE A 514 -28.77 -18.12 -3.79
C ILE A 514 -29.98 -18.68 -3.04
N THR A 515 -29.80 -19.86 -2.43
CA THR A 515 -30.86 -20.53 -1.68
C THR A 515 -31.26 -19.71 -0.44
N PRO A 516 -32.48 -19.91 0.11
CA PRO A 516 -32.91 -19.22 1.33
C PRO A 516 -31.95 -19.36 2.51
N GLU A 517 -31.30 -20.53 2.66
CA GLU A 517 -30.29 -20.77 3.71
C GLU A 517 -29.04 -19.90 3.50
N CYS A 518 -28.62 -19.71 2.25
CA CYS A 518 -27.53 -18.80 1.93
C CYS A 518 -27.93 -17.32 2.18
N GLN A 519 -29.18 -16.96 1.88
CA GLN A 519 -29.72 -15.61 2.17
C GLN A 519 -29.72 -15.30 3.66
N GLU A 520 -29.99 -16.29 4.51
CA GLU A 520 -29.88 -16.16 5.96
C GLU A 520 -28.42 -15.92 6.38
N GLN A 521 -27.44 -16.63 5.82
CA GLN A 521 -26.02 -16.38 6.09
C GLN A 521 -25.56 -14.98 5.65
N ILE A 522 -26.06 -14.50 4.51
CA ILE A 522 -25.85 -13.12 4.04
C ILE A 522 -26.43 -12.12 5.05
N SER A 523 -27.64 -12.36 5.54
CA SER A 523 -28.32 -11.48 6.49
C SER A 523 -27.61 -11.42 7.85
N GLN A 524 -27.12 -12.56 8.34
CA GLN A 524 -26.34 -12.64 9.58
C GLN A 524 -25.01 -11.88 9.45
N SER A 525 -24.31 -12.06 8.33
CA SER A 525 -23.05 -11.34 8.06
C SER A 525 -23.28 -9.83 7.92
N LEU A 526 -24.39 -9.42 7.30
CA LEU A 526 -24.80 -8.02 7.23
C LEU A 526 -25.08 -7.43 8.61
N ALA A 527 -25.78 -8.15 9.49
CA ALA A 527 -26.06 -7.67 10.85
C ALA A 527 -24.76 -7.40 11.64
N VAL A 528 -23.77 -8.30 11.54
CA VAL A 528 -22.44 -8.12 12.16
C VAL A 528 -21.72 -6.91 11.55
N ALA A 529 -21.70 -6.80 10.22
CA ALA A 529 -21.02 -5.72 9.53
C ALA A 529 -21.67 -4.35 9.84
N GLN A 530 -23.00 -4.29 9.87
CA GLN A 530 -23.75 -3.07 10.17
C GLN A 530 -23.51 -2.62 11.61
N ALA A 531 -23.57 -3.53 12.58
CA ALA A 531 -23.26 -3.21 13.98
C ALA A 531 -21.83 -2.65 14.13
N LEU A 532 -20.86 -3.22 13.41
CA LEU A 532 -19.49 -2.71 13.39
C LEU A 532 -19.40 -1.32 12.74
N ALA A 533 -20.07 -1.10 11.61
CA ALA A 533 -20.05 0.18 10.90
C ALA A 533 -20.73 1.30 11.68
N ASP A 534 -21.88 1.02 12.31
CA ASP A 534 -22.64 1.97 13.12
C ASP A 534 -21.87 2.40 14.38
N ASP A 535 -20.97 1.54 14.88
CA ASP A 535 -20.12 1.83 16.02
C ASP A 535 -18.92 2.71 15.68
N VAL A 536 -18.58 2.93 14.40
CA VAL A 536 -17.41 3.77 14.04
C VAL A 536 -17.75 5.25 14.01
N ASP A 537 -17.03 6.02 14.81
CA ASP A 537 -17.00 7.48 14.75
C ASP A 537 -15.86 7.98 13.84
N PHE A 538 -16.10 9.08 13.12
CA PHE A 538 -15.10 9.68 12.22
C PHE A 538 -15.10 11.20 12.35
N HIS A 539 -13.90 11.77 12.29
CA HIS A 539 -13.69 13.20 12.10
C HIS A 539 -12.53 13.46 11.14
N VAL A 540 -12.82 14.08 10.00
CA VAL A 540 -11.86 14.39 8.94
C VAL A 540 -11.76 15.89 8.77
N PHE A 541 -10.54 16.41 8.76
CA PHE A 541 -10.35 17.82 8.53
C PHE A 541 -9.01 18.21 7.91
N SER A 542 -9.04 19.33 7.19
CA SER A 542 -7.85 20.04 6.74
C SER A 542 -7.45 21.13 7.73
N PHE A 543 -6.20 21.09 8.19
CA PHE A 543 -5.53 22.14 8.93
C PHE A 543 -4.76 23.04 7.95
N ARG A 544 -5.08 24.33 7.94
CA ARG A 544 -4.59 25.30 6.94
C ARG A 544 -3.87 26.52 7.52
N ASP A 545 -3.82 26.63 8.84
CA ASP A 545 -3.22 27.78 9.52
C ASP A 545 -1.71 27.85 9.23
N PHE A 546 -1.07 26.68 9.09
CA PHE A 546 0.30 26.51 8.62
C PHE A 546 0.53 25.05 8.20
N GLY A 547 1.70 24.78 7.60
CA GLY A 547 2.12 23.42 7.24
C GLY A 547 3.62 23.19 7.42
N LYS A 548 4.17 22.24 6.65
CA LYS A 548 5.58 21.84 6.76
C LYS A 548 6.56 22.99 6.53
N GLY A 549 6.19 24.01 5.76
CA GLY A 549 7.05 25.16 5.49
C GLY A 549 7.38 25.94 6.74
N MET A 550 6.38 26.21 7.58
CA MET A 550 6.57 26.89 8.87
C MET A 550 7.25 25.99 9.90
N ILE A 551 6.88 24.70 9.97
CA ILE A 551 7.51 23.75 10.89
C ILE A 551 9.02 23.61 10.61
N LYS A 552 9.40 23.54 9.32
CA LYS A 552 10.81 23.50 8.91
C LYS A 552 11.58 24.78 9.24
N LYS A 553 10.95 25.96 9.16
CA LYS A 553 11.57 27.22 9.61
C LYS A 553 11.91 27.19 11.10
N CYS A 554 11.11 26.48 11.91
CA CYS A 554 11.39 26.21 13.32
C CYS A 554 12.50 25.15 13.55
N ARG A 555 13.06 24.58 12.48
CA ARG A 555 14.07 23.51 12.47
C ARG A 555 13.60 22.21 13.14
N ILE A 556 12.32 21.88 12.96
CA ILE A 556 11.71 20.65 13.46
C ILE A 556 11.23 19.78 12.29
N SER A 557 11.23 18.45 12.48
CA SER A 557 10.62 17.52 11.50
C SER A 557 9.11 17.76 11.43
N PRO A 558 8.50 17.94 10.25
CA PRO A 558 7.05 18.02 10.13
C PRO A 558 6.33 16.81 10.74
N ASP A 559 6.88 15.62 10.49
CA ASP A 559 6.34 14.36 11.01
C ASP A 559 6.43 14.26 12.54
N ALA A 560 7.63 14.43 13.12
CA ALA A 560 7.82 14.49 14.57
C ALA A 560 6.99 15.58 15.26
N TYR A 561 6.77 16.72 14.59
CA TYR A 561 5.91 17.78 15.11
C TYR A 561 4.46 17.33 15.21
N ILE A 562 3.92 16.68 14.17
CA ILE A 562 2.56 16.13 14.19
C ILE A 562 2.46 15.06 15.27
N GLN A 563 3.39 14.10 15.32
CA GLN A 563 3.39 13.03 16.32
C GLN A 563 3.40 13.57 17.76
N LEU A 564 4.19 14.60 18.05
CA LEU A 564 4.17 15.26 19.36
C LEU A 564 2.87 16.03 19.63
N ALA A 565 2.26 16.63 18.61
CA ALA A 565 0.95 17.25 18.74
C ALA A 565 -0.15 16.23 19.04
N LEU A 566 -0.09 15.03 18.44
CA LEU A 566 -0.99 13.92 18.76
C LEU A 566 -0.81 13.47 20.22
N GLN A 567 0.42 13.32 20.69
CA GLN A 567 0.70 12.98 22.10
C GLN A 567 0.15 14.05 23.07
N LEU A 568 0.36 15.34 22.76
CA LEU A 568 -0.14 16.44 23.58
C LEU A 568 -1.67 16.47 23.60
N ALA A 569 -2.30 16.32 22.43
CA ALA A 569 -3.75 16.26 22.31
C ALA A 569 -4.33 15.08 23.11
N TYR A 570 -3.68 13.91 23.08
CA TYR A 570 -4.15 12.72 23.78
C TYR A 570 -4.06 12.93 25.29
N TYR A 571 -2.95 13.50 25.77
CA TYR A 571 -2.77 13.82 27.18
C TYR A 571 -3.81 14.83 27.68
N ARG A 572 -4.16 15.86 26.89
CA ARG A 572 -5.22 16.83 27.23
C ARG A 572 -6.61 16.21 27.23
N ASP A 573 -6.88 15.27 26.33
CA ASP A 573 -8.17 14.59 26.24
C ASP A 573 -8.38 13.55 27.35
N ARG A 574 -7.33 12.80 27.69
CA ARG A 574 -7.38 11.59 28.54
C ARG A 574 -6.71 11.73 29.90
N GLY A 575 -5.89 12.76 30.11
CA GLY A 575 -5.12 12.98 31.34
C GLY A 575 -3.97 11.99 31.57
N MET A 576 -3.68 11.12 30.60
CA MET A 576 -2.67 10.07 30.68
C MET A 576 -1.96 9.85 29.35
N PHE A 577 -0.82 9.17 29.38
CA PHE A 577 -0.11 8.72 28.18
C PHE A 577 -0.57 7.33 27.78
N CYS A 578 -0.41 6.97 26.50
CA CYS A 578 -0.77 5.66 26.00
C CYS A 578 0.28 5.10 25.05
N LEU A 579 0.25 3.78 24.88
CA LEU A 579 1.06 3.11 23.88
C LEU A 579 0.62 3.57 22.48
N THR A 580 1.55 4.21 21.75
CA THR A 580 1.28 4.81 20.45
C THR A 580 2.05 4.11 19.34
N TYR A 581 1.33 3.65 18.33
CA TYR A 581 1.85 3.04 17.12
C TYR A 581 2.01 4.08 16.01
N GLU A 582 3.15 4.12 15.36
CA GLU A 582 3.33 4.75 14.06
C GLU A 582 3.98 3.77 13.08
N ALA A 583 3.40 3.66 11.88
CA ALA A 583 3.96 2.82 10.82
C ALA A 583 5.19 3.46 10.17
N SER A 584 6.32 2.74 10.17
CA SER A 584 7.51 3.11 9.41
C SER A 584 7.86 2.06 8.37
N MET A 585 8.09 2.47 7.13
CA MET A 585 8.41 1.53 6.04
C MET A 585 9.83 0.96 6.19
N THR A 586 9.96 -0.36 6.04
CA THR A 586 11.26 -1.07 5.98
C THR A 586 11.65 -1.44 4.55
N ARG A 587 11.08 -0.74 3.55
CA ARG A 587 11.31 -0.98 2.11
C ARG A 587 12.75 -0.70 1.64
N LEU A 588 13.65 -0.24 2.52
CA LEU A 588 15.09 -0.26 2.26
C LEU A 588 15.63 -1.69 2.12
N PHE A 589 14.91 -2.67 2.68
CA PHE A 589 15.23 -4.09 2.59
C PHE A 589 14.35 -4.79 1.57
N ARG A 590 14.87 -5.88 1.01
CA ARG A 590 14.12 -6.78 0.14
C ARG A 590 12.88 -7.28 0.87
N GLU A 591 11.74 -7.20 0.19
CA GLU A 591 10.41 -7.57 0.68
C GLU A 591 9.98 -6.86 1.97
N GLY A 592 10.69 -5.80 2.39
CA GLY A 592 10.36 -5.06 3.62
C GLY A 592 8.96 -4.46 3.57
N ARG A 593 8.20 -4.72 4.65
CA ARG A 593 6.88 -4.15 4.94
C ARG A 593 7.02 -2.93 5.84
N THR A 594 6.67 -3.08 7.11
CA THR A 594 6.66 -2.04 8.13
C THR A 594 7.39 -2.48 9.39
N GLU A 595 7.85 -1.51 10.16
CA GLU A 595 8.26 -1.60 11.56
C GLU A 595 7.48 -0.54 12.36
N THR A 596 7.43 -0.71 13.68
CA THR A 596 6.74 0.20 14.59
C THR A 596 7.67 1.29 15.11
N VAL A 597 7.21 2.54 15.05
CA VAL A 597 7.75 3.65 15.83
C VAL A 597 6.84 3.84 17.05
N ARG A 598 7.41 3.70 18.24
CA ARG A 598 6.71 3.91 19.51
C ARG A 598 6.77 5.40 19.87
N SER A 599 5.80 6.19 19.40
CA SER A 599 5.86 7.66 19.48
C SER A 599 5.81 8.22 20.90
N CYS A 600 5.13 7.53 21.83
CA CYS A 600 5.13 7.87 23.24
C CYS A 600 6.48 7.49 23.87
N SER A 601 7.34 8.49 24.03
CA SER A 601 8.70 8.38 24.59
C SER A 601 8.83 9.17 25.89
N ASN A 602 9.84 8.86 26.71
CA ASN A 602 10.18 9.62 27.91
C ASN A 602 10.34 11.12 27.59
N GLU A 603 10.98 11.44 26.47
CA GLU A 603 11.23 12.80 26.01
C GLU A 603 9.93 13.52 25.63
N SER A 604 9.01 12.84 24.92
CA SER A 604 7.69 13.41 24.62
C SER A 604 6.87 13.65 25.88
N CYS A 605 6.89 12.72 26.84
CA CYS A 605 6.16 12.83 28.10
C CYS A 605 6.73 13.96 28.96
N ALA A 606 8.06 14.10 29.02
CA ALA A 606 8.72 15.18 29.75
C ALA A 606 8.38 16.56 29.16
N PHE A 607 8.36 16.68 27.82
CA PHE A 607 7.91 17.91 27.15
C PHE A 607 6.46 18.25 27.51
N ILE A 608 5.55 17.29 27.36
CA ILE A 608 4.11 17.52 27.60
C ILE A 608 3.84 17.88 29.06
N LYS A 609 4.43 17.14 30.01
CA LYS A 609 4.29 17.45 31.45
C LYS A 609 4.84 18.84 31.79
N ALA A 610 5.96 19.25 31.20
CA ALA A 610 6.49 20.60 31.42
C ALA A 610 5.57 21.68 30.85
N LEU A 611 5.04 21.48 29.65
CA LEU A 611 4.13 22.42 29.00
C LEU A 611 2.84 22.60 29.81
N GLU A 612 2.17 21.50 30.16
CA GLU A 612 0.90 21.52 30.89
C GLU A 612 1.09 21.87 32.38
N GLY A 613 2.29 21.65 32.92
CA GLY A 613 2.67 22.06 34.28
C GLY A 613 3.00 23.55 34.42
N GLY A 614 2.97 24.33 33.34
CA GLY A 614 3.25 25.77 33.37
C GLY A 614 4.73 26.14 33.49
N GLU A 615 5.64 25.25 33.08
CA GLU A 615 7.08 25.53 33.07
C GLU A 615 7.44 26.70 32.14
N VAL A 616 8.57 27.34 32.41
CA VAL A 616 9.03 28.50 31.64
C VAL A 616 9.24 28.10 30.17
N GLY A 617 8.72 28.90 29.23
CA GLY A 617 8.75 28.58 27.80
C GLY A 617 10.13 28.25 27.21
N LYS A 618 11.24 28.73 27.80
CA LYS A 618 12.61 28.33 27.42
C LYS A 618 12.88 26.84 27.69
N VAL A 619 12.39 26.32 28.81
CA VAL A 619 12.49 24.91 29.19
C VAL A 619 11.65 24.06 28.25
N CYS A 620 10.38 24.44 28.04
CA CYS A 620 9.46 23.74 27.14
C CYS A 620 10.01 23.69 25.70
N ARG A 621 10.56 24.79 25.17
CA ARG A 621 11.21 24.79 23.83
C ARG A 621 12.38 23.82 23.73
N ARG A 622 13.19 23.71 24.78
CA ARG A 622 14.33 22.76 24.82
C ARG A 622 13.83 21.33 24.82
N LEU A 623 12.84 21.02 25.67
CA LEU A 623 12.25 19.68 25.76
C LEU A 623 11.54 19.28 24.46
N LEU A 624 10.82 20.21 23.82
CA LEU A 624 10.19 20.00 22.51
C LEU A 624 11.21 19.60 21.45
N ARG A 625 12.37 20.29 21.39
CA ARG A 625 13.45 19.92 20.45
C ARG A 625 14.02 18.53 20.76
N GLN A 626 14.27 18.21 22.03
CA GLN A 626 14.75 16.89 22.44
C GLN A 626 13.75 15.78 22.08
N ALA A 627 12.46 16.00 22.33
CA ALA A 627 11.41 15.06 21.96
C ALA A 627 11.33 14.87 20.44
N SER A 628 11.45 15.95 19.67
CA SER A 628 11.48 15.86 18.20
C SER A 628 12.69 15.09 17.69
N GLU A 629 13.88 15.33 18.25
CA GLU A 629 15.11 14.62 17.88
C GLU A 629 15.03 13.13 18.25
N LYS A 630 14.49 12.82 19.44
CA LYS A 630 14.22 11.44 19.86
C LYS A 630 13.31 10.74 18.86
N HIS A 631 12.17 11.35 18.52
CA HIS A 631 11.21 10.77 17.60
C HIS A 631 11.82 10.51 16.21
N GLN A 632 12.58 11.47 15.65
CA GLN A 632 13.32 11.24 14.41
C GLN A 632 14.31 10.07 14.50
N ASN A 633 15.00 9.91 15.64
CA ASN A 633 15.91 8.80 15.84
C ASN A 633 15.18 7.45 15.94
N LEU A 634 14.02 7.40 16.59
CA LEU A 634 13.15 6.22 16.61
C LEU A 634 12.73 5.83 15.19
N TYR A 635 12.30 6.80 14.38
CA TYR A 635 11.92 6.57 12.98
C TYR A 635 13.08 6.02 12.14
N LYS A 636 14.29 6.58 12.28
CA LYS A 636 15.50 6.07 11.62
C LYS A 636 15.83 4.65 12.06
N HIS A 637 15.71 4.32 13.35
CA HIS A 637 15.91 2.96 13.85
C HIS A 637 14.90 1.99 13.25
N ALA A 638 13.62 2.36 13.17
CA ALA A 638 12.60 1.53 12.55
C ALA A 638 12.89 1.29 11.05
N MET A 639 13.12 2.35 10.27
CA MET A 639 13.44 2.26 8.83
C MET A 639 14.64 1.37 8.53
N THR A 640 15.65 1.37 9.41
CA THR A 640 16.90 0.62 9.25
C THR A 640 16.83 -0.80 9.83
N GLY A 641 15.64 -1.30 10.14
CA GLY A 641 15.42 -2.66 10.62
C GLY A 641 15.90 -2.89 12.05
N ALA A 642 16.12 -1.81 12.80
CA ALA A 642 16.47 -1.82 14.20
C ALA A 642 15.27 -1.42 15.06
N GLY A 643 14.04 -1.82 14.73
CA GLY A 643 12.89 -1.60 15.62
C GLY A 643 12.83 -2.58 16.78
N ILE A 644 11.72 -2.53 17.51
CA ILE A 644 11.43 -3.37 18.67
C ILE A 644 10.43 -4.47 18.29
N ASP A 645 9.31 -4.05 17.72
CA ASP A 645 8.08 -4.82 17.68
C ASP A 645 8.13 -5.99 16.71
N ARG A 646 8.63 -5.82 15.47
CA ARG A 646 8.74 -6.96 14.53
C ARG A 646 9.71 -8.02 15.04
N HIS A 647 10.75 -7.60 15.75
CA HIS A 647 11.71 -8.54 16.33
C HIS A 647 11.08 -9.37 17.45
N LEU A 648 10.41 -8.73 18.43
CA LEU A 648 9.70 -9.43 19.50
C LEU A 648 8.57 -10.34 18.98
N PHE A 649 7.84 -9.87 17.97
CA PHE A 649 6.83 -10.68 17.26
C PHE A 649 7.44 -11.95 16.66
N CYS A 650 8.54 -11.85 15.92
CA CYS A 650 9.17 -13.03 15.33
C CYS A 650 9.72 -13.99 16.40
N LEU A 651 10.27 -13.47 17.50
CA LEU A 651 10.71 -14.31 18.63
C LEU A 651 9.52 -15.06 19.24
N TYR A 652 8.36 -14.41 19.38
CA TYR A 652 7.14 -15.05 19.85
C TYR A 652 6.63 -16.15 18.91
N VAL A 653 6.64 -15.90 17.60
CA VAL A 653 6.30 -16.94 16.60
C VAL A 653 7.20 -18.17 16.76
N VAL A 654 8.52 -17.96 16.90
CA VAL A 654 9.46 -19.06 17.17
C VAL A 654 9.13 -19.76 18.50
N SER A 655 8.79 -19.02 19.55
CA SER A 655 8.42 -19.59 20.85
C SER A 655 7.21 -20.52 20.72
N LYS A 656 6.21 -20.15 19.91
CA LYS A 656 5.05 -20.99 19.64
C LYS A 656 5.38 -22.24 18.83
N TYR A 657 6.26 -22.16 17.83
CA TYR A 657 6.75 -23.35 17.13
C TYR A 657 7.52 -24.33 18.04
N LEU A 658 8.24 -23.81 19.03
CA LEU A 658 8.98 -24.63 19.98
C LEU A 658 8.12 -25.13 21.16
N GLY A 659 6.83 -24.74 21.23
CA GLY A 659 5.96 -25.09 22.35
C GLY A 659 6.43 -24.51 23.69
N VAL A 660 7.12 -23.37 23.68
CA VAL A 660 7.65 -22.72 24.89
C VAL A 660 6.94 -21.39 25.13
N ASP A 661 6.53 -21.18 26.38
CA ASP A 661 5.89 -19.95 26.81
C ASP A 661 6.89 -18.99 27.46
N SER A 662 6.67 -17.70 27.22
CA SER A 662 7.45 -16.61 27.80
C SER A 662 6.48 -15.59 28.40
N PRO A 663 6.50 -15.36 29.73
CA PRO A 663 5.69 -14.31 30.34
C PRO A 663 5.97 -12.94 29.74
N PHE A 664 7.25 -12.63 29.47
CA PHE A 664 7.67 -11.40 28.80
C PHE A 664 7.02 -11.24 27.42
N LEU A 665 7.21 -12.19 26.50
CA LEU A 665 6.67 -12.06 25.14
C LEU A 665 5.13 -12.05 25.12
N LYS A 666 4.48 -12.81 26.01
CA LYS A 666 3.03 -12.83 26.14
C LYS A 666 2.49 -11.45 26.54
N GLU A 667 3.14 -10.79 27.49
CA GLU A 667 2.72 -9.49 27.98
C GLU A 667 2.95 -8.38 26.93
N VAL A 668 4.17 -8.29 26.37
CA VAL A 668 4.51 -7.23 25.40
C VAL A 668 3.62 -7.24 24.16
N LEU A 669 3.18 -8.42 23.71
CA LEU A 669 2.33 -8.56 22.51
C LEU A 669 0.83 -8.45 22.80
N SER A 670 0.44 -8.36 24.08
CA SER A 670 -0.96 -8.21 24.49
C SER A 670 -1.39 -6.77 24.72
N GLU A 671 -0.44 -5.83 24.81
CA GLU A 671 -0.73 -4.41 25.06
C GLU A 671 -1.49 -3.79 23.86
N PRO A 672 -2.66 -3.17 24.09
CA PRO A 672 -3.41 -2.52 23.02
C PRO A 672 -2.74 -1.21 22.57
N TRP A 673 -2.75 -0.99 21.26
CA TRP A 673 -2.31 0.27 20.65
C TRP A 673 -3.46 1.29 20.71
N HIS A 674 -3.66 1.94 21.86
CA HIS A 674 -4.75 2.92 22.04
C HIS A 674 -4.64 4.14 21.12
N LEU A 675 -3.46 4.45 20.58
CA LEU A 675 -3.30 5.43 19.52
C LEU A 675 -2.52 4.81 18.37
N SER A 676 -3.20 4.57 17.25
CA SER A 676 -2.58 4.05 16.03
C SER A 676 -2.52 5.13 14.97
N THR A 677 -1.33 5.36 14.44
CA THR A 677 -1.07 6.48 13.54
C THR A 677 -0.39 6.04 12.25
N SER A 678 -0.70 6.72 11.15
CA SER A 678 -0.10 6.44 9.86
C SER A 678 0.03 7.71 9.01
N GLN A 679 1.27 8.03 8.63
CA GLN A 679 1.54 9.03 7.62
C GLN A 679 1.45 8.40 6.22
N THR A 680 0.59 8.95 5.36
CA THR A 680 0.59 8.58 3.94
C THR A 680 1.42 9.60 3.14
N PRO A 681 2.53 9.19 2.50
CA PRO A 681 3.33 10.08 1.68
C PRO A 681 2.55 10.48 0.42
N VAL A 682 2.63 11.76 0.09
CA VAL A 682 1.95 12.38 -1.06
C VAL A 682 2.99 12.94 -2.05
N GLN A 683 2.62 13.03 -3.33
CA GLN A 683 3.49 13.39 -4.47
C GLN A 683 4.66 12.43 -4.69
N GLN A 684 4.46 11.13 -4.53
CA GLN A 684 5.49 10.13 -4.80
C GLN A 684 5.92 10.10 -6.27
N VAL A 685 5.02 10.47 -7.19
CA VAL A 685 5.27 10.45 -8.65
C VAL A 685 5.60 11.84 -9.22
N GLU A 686 5.50 12.90 -8.40
CA GLU A 686 5.70 14.31 -8.81
C GLU A 686 4.82 14.73 -10.02
N LEU A 687 3.60 14.16 -10.13
CA LEU A 687 2.66 14.44 -11.23
C LEU A 687 1.75 15.65 -10.98
N PHE A 688 1.77 16.20 -9.77
CA PHE A 688 0.93 17.32 -9.36
C PHE A 688 1.75 18.59 -9.16
N ASP A 689 1.41 19.63 -9.90
CA ASP A 689 1.89 20.98 -9.62
C ASP A 689 0.93 21.68 -8.65
N MET A 690 1.18 21.51 -7.35
CA MET A 690 0.37 22.15 -6.31
C MET A 690 0.55 23.67 -6.23
N VAL A 691 1.51 24.26 -6.96
CA VAL A 691 1.70 25.73 -6.98
C VAL A 691 0.77 26.34 -8.02
N ASN A 692 0.73 25.77 -9.23
CA ASN A 692 -0.10 26.28 -10.30
C ASN A 692 -1.55 25.76 -10.26
N HIS A 693 -1.79 24.64 -9.58
CA HIS A 693 -3.11 24.00 -9.43
C HIS A 693 -3.43 23.67 -7.95
N PRO A 694 -3.52 24.67 -7.07
CA PRO A 694 -3.74 24.47 -5.62
C PRO A 694 -5.09 23.83 -5.26
N GLU A 695 -6.05 23.83 -6.18
CA GLU A 695 -7.37 23.22 -6.03
C GLU A 695 -7.35 21.68 -6.18
N TYR A 696 -6.36 21.12 -6.90
CA TYR A 696 -6.21 19.69 -7.14
C TYR A 696 -5.47 18.98 -6.00
N VAL A 697 -6.04 19.07 -4.79
CA VAL A 697 -5.50 18.46 -3.57
C VAL A 697 -6.47 17.40 -3.03
N SER A 698 -5.95 16.20 -2.76
CA SER A 698 -6.68 15.14 -2.06
C SER A 698 -6.52 15.29 -0.54
N CYS A 699 -7.50 14.83 0.25
CA CYS A 699 -7.32 14.73 1.71
C CYS A 699 -6.40 13.58 2.12
N GLY A 700 -6.13 12.63 1.20
CA GLY A 700 -5.46 11.38 1.52
C GLY A 700 -6.47 10.30 1.86
N GLY A 701 -6.22 9.56 2.93
CA GLY A 701 -6.96 8.36 3.28
C GLY A 701 -6.93 8.08 4.78
N GLY A 702 -7.71 7.09 5.22
CA GLY A 702 -7.83 6.74 6.63
C GLY A 702 -8.17 5.26 6.83
N PHE A 703 -8.29 4.87 8.10
CA PHE A 703 -8.58 3.51 8.55
C PHE A 703 -9.39 3.56 9.87
N GLY A 704 -10.03 2.45 10.25
CA GLY A 704 -10.74 2.33 11.54
C GLY A 704 -9.80 2.24 12.74
N PRO A 705 -10.28 2.38 13.99
CA PRO A 705 -9.45 2.22 15.17
C PRO A 705 -9.01 0.75 15.34
N VAL A 706 -7.79 0.54 15.85
CA VAL A 706 -7.24 -0.83 16.08
C VAL A 706 -7.53 -1.37 17.48
N ALA A 707 -8.01 -0.51 18.39
CA ALA A 707 -8.43 -0.85 19.73
C ALA A 707 -9.81 -0.24 19.98
N ASP A 708 -10.68 -0.95 20.68
CA ASP A 708 -12.07 -0.52 20.91
C ASP A 708 -12.16 0.76 21.74
N ASP A 709 -11.19 0.99 22.62
CA ASP A 709 -11.06 2.17 23.46
C ASP A 709 -9.97 3.15 23.00
N GLY A 710 -9.56 3.05 21.73
CA GLY A 710 -8.49 3.84 21.14
C GLY A 710 -8.91 4.69 19.94
N TYR A 711 -7.89 5.27 19.30
CA TYR A 711 -8.02 6.12 18.11
C TYR A 711 -7.18 5.57 16.95
N GLY A 712 -7.73 5.64 15.74
CA GLY A 712 -6.98 5.59 14.48
C GLY A 712 -6.78 7.00 13.94
N VAL A 713 -5.54 7.39 13.62
CA VAL A 713 -5.22 8.72 13.06
C VAL A 713 -4.34 8.58 11.82
N SER A 714 -4.89 8.87 10.65
CA SER A 714 -4.07 9.07 9.46
C SER A 714 -3.87 10.54 9.19
N TYR A 715 -2.67 10.91 8.72
CA TYR A 715 -2.39 12.27 8.29
C TYR A 715 -1.57 12.33 7.02
N THR A 716 -1.78 13.42 6.26
CA THR A 716 -0.99 13.76 5.08
C THR A 716 -0.48 15.19 5.17
N ILE A 717 0.69 15.44 4.60
CA ILE A 717 1.33 16.76 4.58
C ILE A 717 1.31 17.26 3.13
N MET A 718 0.35 18.13 2.82
CA MET A 718 0.10 18.64 1.47
C MET A 718 0.73 20.01 1.25
N GLY A 719 1.59 20.12 0.22
CA GLY A 719 2.27 21.38 -0.09
C GLY A 719 3.12 21.89 1.09
N GLU A 720 3.25 23.21 1.22
CA GLU A 720 3.98 23.85 2.33
C GLU A 720 3.07 24.29 3.50
N ASN A 721 1.76 24.42 3.26
CA ASN A 721 0.85 25.14 4.17
C ASN A 721 -0.38 24.31 4.60
N MET A 722 -0.48 23.03 4.26
CA MET A 722 -1.66 22.22 4.57
C MET A 722 -1.30 20.86 5.15
N MET A 723 -2.07 20.43 6.15
CA MET A 723 -2.02 19.09 6.73
C MET A 723 -3.45 18.56 6.83
N ASN A 724 -3.69 17.31 6.43
CA ASN A 724 -5.01 16.70 6.54
C ASN A 724 -4.98 15.59 7.58
N PHE A 725 -6.07 15.43 8.32
CA PHE A 725 -6.22 14.45 9.39
C PHE A 725 -7.51 13.67 9.18
N HIS A 726 -7.42 12.35 9.36
CA HIS A 726 -8.54 11.41 9.41
C HIS A 726 -8.48 10.71 10.76
N ILE A 727 -9.47 10.96 11.60
CA ILE A 727 -9.54 10.44 12.97
C ILE A 727 -10.72 9.47 13.06
N SER A 728 -10.50 8.30 13.62
CA SER A 728 -11.54 7.31 13.89
C SER A 728 -11.46 6.79 15.33
N CYS A 729 -12.62 6.48 15.90
CA CYS A 729 -12.75 5.79 17.19
C CYS A 729 -14.09 5.02 17.22
N LYS A 730 -14.46 4.41 18.35
CA LYS A 730 -15.74 3.71 18.48
C LYS A 730 -16.71 4.46 19.39
N HIS A 731 -17.97 4.58 18.98
CA HIS A 731 -19.05 5.18 19.77
C HIS A 731 -19.31 4.41 21.07
N SER A 732 -19.08 3.10 21.06
CA SER A 732 -19.19 2.21 22.23
C SER A 732 -18.22 2.55 23.36
N CYS A 733 -17.14 3.30 23.08
CA CYS A 733 -16.24 3.80 24.11
C CYS A 733 -16.59 5.25 24.49
N PRO A 734 -17.21 5.51 25.67
CA PRO A 734 -17.62 6.86 26.07
C PRO A 734 -16.44 7.79 26.35
N GLN A 735 -15.23 7.25 26.44
CA GLN A 735 -14.01 7.99 26.71
C GLN A 735 -13.31 8.46 25.42
N THR A 736 -13.76 8.04 24.23
CA THR A 736 -13.21 8.49 22.95
C THR A 736 -14.23 9.34 22.19
N SER A 737 -13.74 10.35 21.48
CA SER A 737 -14.54 11.16 20.56
C SER A 737 -13.64 11.73 19.48
N SER A 738 -13.89 11.35 18.22
CA SER A 738 -13.06 11.76 17.08
C SER A 738 -13.03 13.29 16.92
N HIS A 739 -14.17 13.93 17.15
CA HIS A 739 -14.36 15.38 17.08
C HIS A 739 -13.64 16.12 18.22
N LYS A 740 -13.81 15.65 19.47
CA LYS A 740 -13.15 16.25 20.63
C LYS A 740 -11.63 16.15 20.49
N TYR A 741 -11.14 14.97 20.11
CA TYR A 741 -9.72 14.74 19.89
C TYR A 741 -9.18 15.55 18.71
N GLY A 742 -9.93 15.66 17.61
CA GLY A 742 -9.58 16.53 16.49
C GLY A 742 -9.46 18.00 16.87
N GLY A 743 -10.35 18.50 17.72
CA GLY A 743 -10.25 19.84 18.33
C GLY A 743 -8.96 20.01 19.13
N GLN A 744 -8.61 19.02 19.96
CA GLN A 744 -7.36 19.02 20.74
C GLN A 744 -6.12 18.98 19.84
N ILE A 745 -6.14 18.24 18.73
CA ILE A 745 -5.04 18.20 17.75
C ILE A 745 -4.83 19.59 17.13
N ARG A 746 -5.90 20.26 16.69
CA ARG A 746 -5.80 21.64 16.15
C ARG A 746 -5.18 22.60 17.16
N GLN A 747 -5.60 22.51 18.42
CA GLN A 747 -5.06 23.36 19.48
C GLN A 747 -3.60 23.03 19.78
N ALA A 748 -3.25 21.74 19.91
CA ALA A 748 -1.88 21.30 20.15
C ALA A 748 -0.91 21.78 19.05
N LEU A 749 -1.32 21.71 17.78
CA LEU A 749 -0.54 22.25 16.66
C LEU A 749 -0.28 23.76 16.84
N ARG A 750 -1.31 24.55 17.17
CA ARG A 750 -1.15 26.01 17.36
C ARG A 750 -0.26 26.34 18.55
N ASP A 751 -0.50 25.70 19.69
CA ASP A 751 0.24 25.96 20.94
C ASP A 751 1.73 25.64 20.79
N MET A 752 2.05 24.53 20.13
CA MET A 752 3.44 24.17 19.85
C MET A 752 4.11 25.19 18.92
N LEU A 753 3.39 25.76 17.95
CA LEU A 753 3.94 26.82 17.09
C LEU A 753 4.16 28.09 17.89
N GLN A 754 3.18 28.52 18.69
CA GLN A 754 3.29 29.70 19.56
C GLN A 754 4.47 29.58 20.53
N LEU A 755 4.70 28.38 21.09
CA LEU A 755 5.84 28.11 21.96
C LEU A 755 7.19 28.33 21.25
N LEU A 756 7.29 27.94 19.99
CA LEU A 756 8.50 28.05 19.16
C LEU A 756 8.71 29.46 18.61
N CYS A 757 7.63 30.17 18.30
CA CYS A 757 7.59 31.48 17.67
C CYS A 757 6.66 32.45 18.44
N PRO A 758 7.06 32.92 19.65
CA PRO A 758 6.20 33.74 20.50
C PRO A 758 5.87 35.14 19.93
N ASP A 759 6.64 35.63 18.95
CA ASP A 759 6.50 36.98 18.39
C ASP A 759 5.48 37.09 17.24
N GLN A 760 4.82 35.99 16.85
CA GLN A 760 3.75 36.01 15.85
C GLN A 760 2.38 36.05 16.55
N ARG A 761 1.81 37.25 16.70
CA ARG A 761 0.40 37.43 17.13
C ARG A 761 -0.55 36.81 16.09
N GLU A 762 -1.69 36.29 16.56
CA GLU A 762 -2.78 35.79 15.72
C GLU A 762 -3.10 36.77 14.58
N PRO A 763 -3.39 36.30 13.36
CA PRO A 763 -3.87 37.17 12.30
C PRO A 763 -5.17 37.84 12.77
N SER A 764 -5.14 39.16 12.91
CA SER A 764 -6.30 39.96 13.31
C SER A 764 -7.48 39.73 12.38
N ARG A 765 -8.70 39.71 12.93
CA ARG A 765 -10.01 39.56 12.25
C ARG A 765 -10.23 40.46 11.01
N THR A 766 -9.36 41.43 10.76
CA THR A 766 -9.38 42.34 9.61
C THR A 766 -9.13 41.65 8.26
N ASP A 767 -8.35 40.56 8.20
CA ASP A 767 -8.04 39.85 6.94
C ASP A 767 -9.18 38.94 6.44
N GLN A 768 -10.17 38.63 7.28
CA GLN A 768 -11.37 37.88 6.86
C GLN A 768 -12.35 38.74 6.04
N SER A 769 -12.17 40.06 6.00
CA SER A 769 -13.05 40.97 5.26
C SER A 769 -12.68 41.12 3.78
N GLN A 770 -11.42 40.89 3.41
CA GLN A 770 -10.98 40.98 2.01
C GLN A 770 -11.25 39.70 1.21
N THR A 771 -11.36 38.54 1.85
CA THR A 771 -11.71 37.27 1.17
C THR A 771 -13.19 37.12 0.83
N LYS A 772 -14.05 38.03 1.32
CA LYS A 772 -15.49 38.05 1.00
C LYS A 772 -15.85 38.87 -0.24
N LYS A 773 -14.89 39.54 -0.88
CA LYS A 773 -15.16 40.36 -2.08
C LYS A 773 -14.77 39.73 -3.42
N ASP A 774 -14.04 38.61 -3.39
CA ASP A 774 -13.69 37.84 -4.59
C ASP A 774 -14.16 36.38 -4.47
N LEU A 775 -15.48 36.21 -4.29
CA LEU A 775 -16.21 34.96 -4.53
C LEU A 775 -17.43 35.25 -5.40
#